data_AF-A0A7R9KUW8-F1
#
_entry.id   AF-A0A7R9KUW8-F1
#
_cell.length_a   1.000
_cell.length_b   1.000
_cell.length_c   1.000
_cell.angle_alpha   90.00
_cell.angle_beta   90.00
_cell.angle_gamma   90.00
#
_symmetry.space_group_name_H-M   'P 1'
#
loop_
_entity.id
_entity.type
_entity.pdbx_description
1 polymer ?
#
loop_
_entity_poly.entity_id
_entity_poly.type
_entity_poly.pdbx_seq_one_letter_code
_entity_poly.pdbx_strand_id
1 'polypeptide(L)'
;MFMLYKLRRRYLLENTDSGVDDALAIMLATYCHKHNMIDIMAITCQFGNTYVDNVIKNVGYTLNASELEGIKIYRGSDGPIVGKYVSDDYYGIDGLGNSTLDMPPIDVHVESVHAVNALVRLAREHPKQITLIALGPLTNIALAYMLDNKFFDNLKEIVFMGGTLDFDGNSDPVKSFNINSDVEAISRVLLSANCAITVVPNECCKKHVLTWSIYDQIVKLGSKKSKFMKQITDMEVKRMEELEYKTSVELNGGLTRGELVFDKRSTPDVLKNDWKSVQIIKHFNDTKIMQVLLYTVLLWAQIALTICKASKPMVIIDTDSGVDDALAIMLATYCHKQNMIDIAAITCQFGNTYVDNVVKNVGYTLNASELEGIKIYRGSDGPIVGKYVSDDYYGIDGLGNSTLDMPPIDVHIESEHAVNALVRLAREHPKQITLIALGPLTNIALAYMLDNKFFDNLKEIVYMGGSIDFGGNMGPGKEFNVLSDVEAVSRVLSSAKCPITIVPIECCDRHVLTWDLYDQIVKLDSKKSKFMKLVTDMEVKRLKEQPGSKGITMYDILAIMAPIYEDYIESKAEYKTSIELNGGITRGELVFDKRSTPDVLKNDWKSSSNTDSGVDDALAIMLATYCHKHNMIDIMAITCTHGMTNVDNVCKNVCLALRAGELEVYRGCEGPILGHYIPNDWDGADGLGDSTKDMPPIDVHIESEYAANALVRLAREHPKQITLITLGPLSNIGTAYILDNHFFDNLREIVFMGGTVDYTGNIGPVQEFNVQRDPEACAIMLSNAKCGLMSVAWECGLSNIMTW
;
A
#
# COMPACT_ATOMS: atom_id res chain seq x y z
N MET A 1 -11.82 18.93 -17.58
CA MET A 1 -11.57 17.46 -17.66
C MET A 1 -12.72 16.67 -18.25
N PHE A 2 -13.89 16.68 -17.61
CA PHE A 2 -15.03 15.84 -18.00
C PHE A 2 -15.55 16.09 -19.44
N MET A 3 -15.61 17.34 -19.90
CA MET A 3 -16.13 17.71 -21.23
C MET A 3 -15.35 17.06 -22.41
N LEU A 4 -14.08 16.69 -22.20
CA LEU A 4 -13.23 16.10 -23.23
C LEU A 4 -13.40 14.58 -23.36
N TYR A 5 -13.83 13.86 -22.32
CA TYR A 5 -13.97 12.39 -22.32
C TYR A 5 -15.01 11.88 -23.32
N LYS A 6 -16.05 12.67 -23.62
CA LYS A 6 -17.10 12.31 -24.59
C LYS A 6 -16.62 12.43 -26.05
N LEU A 7 -15.45 13.04 -26.29
CA LEU A 7 -14.96 13.36 -27.62
C LEU A 7 -14.03 12.25 -28.14
N ARG A 8 -14.59 11.31 -28.94
CA ARG A 8 -13.77 10.46 -29.82
C ARG A 8 -13.59 11.17 -31.17
N ARG A 9 -12.34 11.57 -31.49
CA ARG A 9 -11.90 12.22 -32.75
C ARG A 9 -12.84 13.32 -33.26
N ARG A 10 -12.72 14.54 -32.75
CA ARG A 10 -13.49 15.70 -33.23
C ARG A 10 -12.72 17.00 -33.10
N TYR A 11 -13.07 17.93 -33.99
CA TYR A 11 -12.70 19.33 -33.98
C TYR A 11 -13.33 20.05 -32.78
N LEU A 12 -12.48 20.60 -31.92
CA LEU A 12 -12.83 21.36 -30.74
C LEU A 12 -12.64 22.85 -31.03
N LEU A 13 -13.68 23.62 -30.74
CA LEU A 13 -13.64 25.08 -30.71
C LEU A 13 -14.00 25.51 -29.28
N GLU A 14 -13.04 26.11 -28.58
CA GLU A 14 -13.19 26.51 -27.18
C GLU A 14 -13.62 27.98 -27.11
N ASN A 15 -14.76 28.23 -26.47
CA ASN A 15 -15.23 29.58 -26.13
C ASN A 15 -14.99 29.85 -24.65
N THR A 16 -14.04 30.74 -24.34
CA THR A 16 -13.52 30.94 -22.97
C THR A 16 -13.52 32.40 -22.55
N ASP A 17 -13.66 32.59 -21.24
CA ASP A 17 -13.50 33.82 -20.48
C ASP A 17 -12.38 33.68 -19.41
N SER A 18 -11.38 32.84 -19.73
CA SER A 18 -10.19 32.44 -18.98
C SER A 18 -10.04 32.93 -17.53
N GLY A 19 -10.60 32.16 -16.60
CA GLY A 19 -10.22 32.08 -15.18
C GLY A 19 -9.20 30.96 -14.88
N VAL A 20 -8.92 30.72 -13.59
CA VAL A 20 -8.01 29.65 -13.13
C VAL A 20 -8.51 28.26 -13.56
N ASP A 21 -9.82 28.03 -13.43
CA ASP A 21 -10.52 26.81 -13.85
C ASP A 21 -10.48 26.59 -15.37
N ASP A 22 -10.66 27.65 -16.15
CA ASP A 22 -10.55 27.61 -17.61
C ASP A 22 -9.13 27.31 -18.07
N ALA A 23 -8.12 27.90 -17.43
CA ALA A 23 -6.72 27.66 -17.73
C ALA A 23 -6.39 26.17 -17.55
N LEU A 24 -6.88 25.54 -16.48
CA LEU A 24 -6.75 24.09 -16.27
C LEU A 24 -7.48 23.26 -17.33
N ALA A 25 -8.65 23.71 -17.79
CA ALA A 25 -9.38 23.06 -18.87
C ALA A 25 -8.60 23.12 -20.21
N ILE A 26 -8.04 24.28 -20.55
CA ILE A 26 -7.23 24.50 -21.75
C ILE A 26 -5.93 23.67 -21.68
N MET A 27 -5.25 23.62 -20.52
CA MET A 27 -4.04 22.79 -20.33
C MET A 27 -4.29 21.30 -20.63
N LEU A 28 -5.49 20.82 -20.30
CA LEU A 28 -5.88 19.46 -20.62
C LEU A 28 -6.28 19.29 -22.09
N ALA A 29 -7.00 20.25 -22.66
CA ALA A 29 -7.39 20.20 -24.06
C ALA A 29 -6.15 20.18 -24.96
N THR A 30 -5.17 21.05 -24.70
CA THR A 30 -3.89 21.09 -25.41
C THR A 30 -3.12 19.77 -25.29
N TYR A 31 -3.19 19.11 -24.14
CA TYR A 31 -2.65 17.77 -23.94
C TYR A 31 -3.35 16.74 -24.83
N CYS A 32 -4.69 16.66 -24.76
CA CYS A 32 -5.47 15.76 -25.61
C CYS A 32 -5.23 16.02 -27.11
N HIS A 33 -4.98 17.27 -27.49
CA HIS A 33 -4.62 17.67 -28.85
C HIS A 33 -3.25 17.11 -29.28
N LYS A 34 -2.20 17.31 -28.49
CA LYS A 34 -0.86 16.75 -28.75
C LYS A 34 -0.85 15.23 -28.89
N HIS A 35 -1.77 14.55 -28.21
CA HIS A 35 -1.90 13.09 -28.22
C HIS A 35 -2.98 12.56 -29.19
N ASN A 36 -3.44 13.36 -30.16
CA ASN A 36 -4.39 12.96 -31.20
C ASN A 36 -5.74 12.43 -30.67
N MET A 37 -6.12 12.82 -29.45
CA MET A 37 -7.42 12.45 -28.85
C MET A 37 -8.52 13.40 -29.34
N ILE A 38 -8.20 14.69 -29.43
CA ILE A 38 -9.05 15.76 -29.96
C ILE A 38 -8.24 16.62 -30.93
N ASP A 39 -8.90 17.46 -31.73
CA ASP A 39 -8.22 18.42 -32.59
C ASP A 39 -8.70 19.84 -32.28
N ILE A 40 -7.87 20.70 -31.68
CA ILE A 40 -8.26 22.08 -31.35
C ILE A 40 -8.14 22.92 -32.63
N MET A 41 -9.28 23.36 -33.17
CA MET A 41 -9.30 24.20 -34.36
C MET A 41 -8.97 25.65 -34.06
N ALA A 42 -9.51 26.16 -32.96
CA ALA A 42 -9.43 27.55 -32.58
C ALA A 42 -9.88 27.75 -31.13
N ILE A 43 -9.38 28.82 -30.51
CA ILE A 43 -9.86 29.34 -29.23
C ILE A 43 -10.48 30.72 -29.49
N THR A 44 -11.73 30.88 -29.09
CA THR A 44 -12.44 32.17 -29.14
C THR A 44 -12.56 32.74 -27.74
N CYS A 45 -12.08 33.96 -27.55
CA CYS A 45 -12.09 34.65 -26.25
C CYS A 45 -13.29 35.59 -26.15
N GLN A 46 -13.82 35.82 -24.95
CA GLN A 46 -14.85 36.82 -24.66
C GLN A 46 -14.74 37.27 -23.20
N PHE A 47 -15.52 38.29 -22.83
CA PHE A 47 -15.68 38.72 -21.44
C PHE A 47 -16.21 37.61 -20.52
N GLY A 48 -15.89 37.69 -19.23
CA GLY A 48 -16.47 36.84 -18.20
C GLY A 48 -15.73 36.94 -16.86
N ASN A 49 -14.74 36.08 -16.57
CA ASN A 49 -13.93 36.23 -15.35
C ASN A 49 -13.07 37.52 -15.34
N THR A 50 -12.70 38.02 -16.53
CA THR A 50 -12.02 39.31 -16.71
C THR A 50 -12.37 39.90 -18.08
N TYR A 51 -11.84 41.08 -18.39
CA TYR A 51 -12.00 41.70 -19.71
C TYR A 51 -11.32 40.89 -20.81
N VAL A 52 -11.89 40.88 -22.01
CA VAL A 52 -11.44 39.99 -23.11
C VAL A 52 -9.96 40.12 -23.47
N ASP A 53 -9.36 41.30 -23.32
CA ASP A 53 -7.93 41.51 -23.59
C ASP A 53 -7.05 40.78 -22.56
N ASN A 54 -7.48 40.72 -21.29
CA ASN A 54 -6.83 39.90 -20.26
C ASN A 54 -7.08 38.41 -20.52
N VAL A 55 -8.28 38.02 -20.97
CA VAL A 55 -8.58 36.63 -21.35
C VAL A 55 -7.61 36.15 -22.44
N ILE A 56 -7.37 36.95 -23.48
CA ILE A 56 -6.39 36.63 -24.54
C ILE A 56 -4.99 36.44 -23.96
N LYS A 57 -4.57 37.31 -23.04
CA LYS A 57 -3.28 37.21 -22.36
C LYS A 57 -3.18 35.92 -21.53
N ASN A 58 -4.24 35.56 -20.81
CA ASN A 58 -4.33 34.35 -19.99
C ASN A 58 -4.26 33.08 -20.83
N VAL A 59 -4.94 33.05 -21.99
CA VAL A 59 -4.80 31.97 -22.96
C VAL A 59 -3.34 31.89 -23.46
N GLY A 60 -2.70 33.03 -23.72
CA GLY A 60 -1.27 33.06 -24.10
C GLY A 60 -0.33 32.50 -23.05
N TYR A 61 -0.56 32.78 -21.76
CA TYR A 61 0.17 32.13 -20.67
C TYR A 61 -0.10 30.63 -20.63
N THR A 62 -1.37 30.23 -20.76
CA THR A 62 -1.78 28.83 -20.66
C THR A 62 -1.20 27.98 -21.80
N LEU A 63 -1.19 28.50 -23.03
CA LEU A 63 -0.55 27.87 -24.18
C LEU A 63 0.98 27.80 -24.01
N ASN A 64 1.60 28.82 -23.43
CA ASN A 64 3.03 28.82 -23.10
C ASN A 64 3.40 27.76 -22.07
N ALA A 65 2.62 27.64 -20.98
CA ALA A 65 2.76 26.55 -20.02
C ALA A 65 2.56 25.20 -20.71
N SER A 66 1.62 25.13 -21.66
CA SER A 66 1.28 23.91 -22.39
C SER A 66 2.28 23.53 -23.49
N GLU A 67 3.22 24.42 -23.80
CA GLU A 67 4.19 24.31 -24.89
C GLU A 67 3.49 24.03 -26.23
N LEU A 68 2.33 24.64 -26.46
CA LEU A 68 1.57 24.48 -27.69
C LEU A 68 1.52 25.82 -28.43
N GLU A 69 1.99 25.80 -29.68
CA GLU A 69 2.01 26.94 -30.59
C GLU A 69 1.10 26.69 -31.80
N GLY A 70 0.77 27.73 -32.55
CA GLY A 70 0.02 27.62 -33.81
C GLY A 70 -1.49 27.44 -33.67
N ILE A 71 -2.04 27.48 -32.45
CA ILE A 71 -3.50 27.53 -32.23
C ILE A 71 -4.00 28.94 -32.55
N LYS A 72 -5.02 29.04 -33.41
CA LYS A 72 -5.63 30.31 -33.78
C LYS A 72 -6.47 30.87 -32.64
N ILE A 73 -6.21 32.12 -32.27
CA ILE A 73 -6.97 32.82 -31.24
C ILE A 73 -7.79 33.94 -31.87
N TYR A 74 -9.06 34.00 -31.53
CA TYR A 74 -9.97 35.02 -32.01
C TYR A 74 -10.54 35.84 -30.85
N ARG A 75 -10.42 37.17 -30.94
CA ARG A 75 -11.06 38.10 -29.99
C ARG A 75 -12.57 38.17 -30.26
N GLY A 76 -13.36 37.97 -29.21
CA GLY A 76 -14.83 38.03 -29.27
C GLY A 76 -15.41 39.18 -28.45
N SER A 77 -16.62 38.97 -27.94
CA SER A 77 -17.44 40.04 -27.33
C SER A 77 -16.77 40.67 -26.10
N ASP A 78 -16.90 41.99 -25.98
CA ASP A 78 -16.47 42.79 -24.82
C ASP A 78 -17.50 42.81 -23.68
N GLY A 79 -18.73 42.34 -23.92
CA GLY A 79 -19.81 42.34 -22.92
C GLY A 79 -21.05 41.56 -23.38
N PRO A 80 -22.07 41.45 -22.51
CA PRO A 80 -23.27 40.67 -22.80
C PRO A 80 -24.12 41.31 -23.89
N ILE A 81 -25.01 40.53 -24.51
CA ILE A 81 -25.94 41.01 -25.55
C ILE A 81 -26.80 42.17 -25.02
N VAL A 82 -27.22 42.09 -23.76
CA VAL A 82 -28.03 43.11 -23.09
C VAL A 82 -27.42 43.47 -21.74
N GLY A 83 -27.07 44.74 -21.57
CA GLY A 83 -26.55 45.29 -20.31
C GLY A 83 -25.13 45.82 -20.44
N LYS A 84 -24.50 46.12 -19.30
CA LYS A 84 -23.08 46.46 -19.21
C LYS A 84 -22.37 45.36 -18.42
N TYR A 85 -21.24 44.90 -18.93
CA TYR A 85 -20.36 44.00 -18.20
C TYR A 85 -19.63 44.76 -17.08
N VAL A 86 -19.57 44.15 -15.90
CA VAL A 86 -18.73 44.56 -14.78
C VAL A 86 -18.01 43.29 -14.33
N SER A 87 -16.67 43.33 -14.33
CA SER A 87 -15.85 42.21 -13.86
C SER A 87 -16.08 42.00 -12.37
N ASP A 88 -16.16 40.73 -11.95
CA ASP A 88 -16.09 40.35 -10.55
C ASP A 88 -14.64 39.96 -10.25
N ASP A 89 -14.05 40.43 -9.14
CA ASP A 89 -12.63 40.21 -8.83
C ASP A 89 -12.37 38.80 -8.25
N TYR A 90 -13.25 37.84 -8.57
CA TYR A 90 -13.29 36.52 -7.95
C TYR A 90 -11.98 35.74 -8.09
N TYR A 91 -11.38 35.76 -9.29
CA TYR A 91 -10.05 35.19 -9.57
C TYR A 91 -8.98 36.28 -9.67
N GLY A 92 -9.15 37.43 -9.00
CA GLY A 92 -8.30 38.60 -9.18
C GLY A 92 -8.65 39.41 -10.43
N ILE A 93 -8.09 40.63 -10.53
CA ILE A 93 -8.40 41.60 -11.62
C ILE A 93 -7.98 41.04 -12.98
N ASP A 94 -6.89 40.26 -13.00
CA ASP A 94 -6.35 39.62 -14.20
C ASP A 94 -7.00 38.27 -14.53
N GLY A 95 -7.84 37.71 -13.65
CA GLY A 95 -8.47 36.39 -13.82
C GLY A 95 -7.57 35.17 -13.53
N LEU A 96 -6.29 35.37 -13.16
CA LEU A 96 -5.33 34.31 -12.81
C LEU A 96 -4.67 34.54 -11.44
N GLY A 97 -5.46 35.03 -10.49
CA GLY A 97 -5.08 35.22 -9.09
C GLY A 97 -4.20 36.43 -8.81
N ASN A 98 -4.10 37.39 -9.75
CA ASN A 98 -3.11 38.50 -9.72
C ASN A 98 -1.67 38.00 -9.55
N SER A 99 -1.38 36.79 -10.02
CA SER A 99 -0.11 36.12 -9.80
C SER A 99 1.02 36.77 -10.61
N THR A 100 2.19 36.92 -9.99
CA THR A 100 3.40 37.31 -10.73
C THR A 100 3.91 36.09 -11.47
N LEU A 101 3.45 35.89 -12.70
CA LEU A 101 3.83 34.74 -13.51
C LEU A 101 5.31 34.86 -13.91
N ASP A 102 6.13 33.89 -13.50
CA ASP A 102 7.59 33.85 -13.77
C ASP A 102 7.93 33.51 -15.24
N MET A 103 6.95 33.57 -16.14
CA MET A 103 7.10 33.33 -17.55
C MET A 103 6.34 34.38 -18.35
N PRO A 104 6.90 34.92 -19.44
CA PRO A 104 6.16 35.83 -20.31
C PRO A 104 5.02 35.07 -21.01
N PRO A 105 3.95 35.74 -21.46
CA PRO A 105 2.99 35.09 -22.34
C PRO A 105 3.71 34.77 -23.67
N ILE A 106 3.39 33.66 -24.33
CA ILE A 106 3.75 33.55 -25.75
C ILE A 106 3.03 34.69 -26.49
N ASP A 107 3.71 35.31 -27.44
CA ASP A 107 3.10 36.27 -28.34
C ASP A 107 2.05 35.53 -29.19
N VAL A 108 0.83 35.49 -28.69
CA VAL A 108 -0.27 34.80 -29.35
C VAL A 108 -0.71 35.64 -30.53
N HIS A 109 -0.61 35.07 -31.73
CA HIS A 109 -1.16 35.72 -32.90
C HIS A 109 -2.68 35.75 -32.81
N VAL A 110 -3.22 36.89 -32.39
CA VAL A 110 -4.65 37.15 -32.42
C VAL A 110 -5.04 37.45 -33.85
N GLU A 111 -5.91 36.61 -34.40
CA GLU A 111 -6.43 36.78 -35.74
C GLU A 111 -7.23 38.08 -35.85
N SER A 112 -7.09 38.80 -36.98
CA SER A 112 -7.81 40.06 -37.22
C SER A 112 -9.32 39.89 -37.37
N VAL A 113 -9.78 38.64 -37.55
CA VAL A 113 -11.19 38.29 -37.69
C VAL A 113 -11.84 38.19 -36.30
N HIS A 114 -13.01 38.80 -36.12
CA HIS A 114 -13.76 38.68 -34.87
C HIS A 114 -14.24 37.23 -34.62
N ALA A 115 -14.22 36.77 -33.36
CA ALA A 115 -14.58 35.40 -32.96
C ALA A 115 -15.93 34.92 -33.51
N VAL A 116 -16.94 35.80 -33.52
CA VAL A 116 -18.27 35.52 -34.07
C VAL A 116 -18.22 35.16 -35.57
N ASN A 117 -17.42 35.88 -36.35
CA ASN A 117 -17.24 35.59 -37.77
C ASN A 117 -16.44 34.29 -37.97
N ALA A 118 -15.43 34.05 -37.12
CA ALA A 118 -14.65 32.82 -37.14
C ALA A 118 -15.51 31.60 -36.81
N LEU A 119 -16.38 31.68 -35.81
CA LEU A 119 -17.36 30.65 -35.45
C LEU A 119 -18.25 30.27 -36.63
N VAL A 120 -18.88 31.26 -37.27
CA VAL A 120 -19.74 31.03 -38.43
C VAL A 120 -18.96 30.42 -39.59
N ARG A 121 -17.75 30.93 -39.88
CA ARG A 121 -16.88 30.38 -40.94
C ARG A 121 -16.50 28.93 -40.67
N LEU A 122 -15.96 28.62 -39.49
CA LEU A 122 -15.49 27.29 -39.13
C LEU A 122 -16.64 26.28 -39.11
N ALA A 123 -17.82 26.67 -38.59
CA ALA A 123 -19.00 25.82 -38.63
C ALA A 123 -19.41 25.46 -40.07
N ARG A 124 -19.39 26.44 -40.99
CA ARG A 124 -19.69 26.21 -42.42
C ARG A 124 -18.65 25.35 -43.14
N GLU A 125 -17.37 25.53 -42.81
CA GLU A 125 -16.26 24.76 -43.39
C GLU A 125 -16.27 23.30 -42.91
N HIS A 126 -16.76 23.04 -41.69
CA HIS A 126 -16.77 21.72 -41.05
C HIS A 126 -18.17 21.31 -40.55
N PRO A 127 -19.17 21.20 -41.46
CA PRO A 127 -20.56 20.99 -41.08
C PRO A 127 -20.73 19.64 -40.36
N LYS A 128 -21.42 19.67 -39.22
CA LYS A 128 -21.71 18.55 -38.31
C LYS A 128 -20.48 17.82 -37.75
N GLN A 129 -19.29 18.42 -37.85
CA GLN A 129 -18.05 17.84 -37.31
C GLN A 129 -17.58 18.53 -36.03
N ILE A 130 -17.95 19.79 -35.82
CA ILE A 130 -17.52 20.59 -34.67
C ILE A 130 -18.37 20.27 -33.44
N THR A 131 -17.69 19.98 -32.33
CA THR A 131 -18.28 20.04 -30.98
C THR A 131 -17.76 21.30 -30.31
N LEU A 132 -18.67 22.22 -29.96
CA LEU A 132 -18.30 23.51 -29.36
C LEU A 132 -18.33 23.37 -27.83
N ILE A 133 -17.18 23.61 -27.18
CA ILE A 133 -17.10 23.66 -25.71
C ILE A 133 -17.10 25.12 -25.28
N ALA A 134 -18.10 25.51 -24.49
CA ALA A 134 -18.14 26.81 -23.86
C ALA A 134 -17.75 26.68 -22.39
N LEU A 135 -16.58 27.25 -22.08
CA LEU A 135 -16.05 27.37 -20.72
C LEU A 135 -16.62 28.63 -20.04
N GLY A 136 -16.92 29.67 -20.82
CA GLY A 136 -17.56 30.91 -20.36
C GLY A 136 -19.00 31.14 -20.82
N PRO A 137 -19.51 32.38 -20.69
CA PRO A 137 -20.84 32.78 -21.17
C PRO A 137 -21.11 32.38 -22.63
N LEU A 138 -22.38 32.22 -23.03
CA LEU A 138 -22.69 31.76 -24.40
C LEU A 138 -22.78 32.91 -25.43
N THR A 139 -22.24 34.09 -25.13
CA THR A 139 -22.45 35.32 -25.91
C THR A 139 -21.94 35.21 -27.34
N ASN A 140 -20.69 34.76 -27.56
CA ASN A 140 -20.17 34.59 -28.91
C ASN A 140 -21.00 33.60 -29.75
N ILE A 141 -21.54 32.54 -29.12
CA ILE A 141 -22.36 31.51 -29.76
C ILE A 141 -23.71 32.07 -30.17
N ALA A 142 -24.35 32.83 -29.27
CA ALA A 142 -25.62 33.50 -29.55
C ALA A 142 -25.46 34.56 -30.65
N LEU A 143 -24.38 35.35 -30.62
CA LEU A 143 -24.06 36.32 -31.67
C LEU A 143 -23.76 35.63 -33.01
N ALA A 144 -23.10 34.46 -33.02
CA ALA A 144 -22.88 33.68 -34.23
C ALA A 144 -24.19 33.21 -34.86
N TYR A 145 -25.16 32.80 -34.06
CA TYR A 145 -26.51 32.50 -34.53
C TYR A 145 -27.27 33.75 -35.03
N MET A 146 -27.10 34.89 -34.37
CA MET A 146 -27.70 36.15 -34.83
C MET A 146 -27.11 36.61 -36.17
N LEU A 147 -25.84 36.32 -36.40
CA LEU A 147 -25.16 36.59 -37.66
C LEU A 147 -25.54 35.59 -38.77
N ASP A 148 -25.70 34.31 -38.42
CA ASP A 148 -26.12 33.24 -39.32
C ASP A 148 -27.15 32.32 -38.64
N ASN A 149 -28.41 32.41 -39.06
CA ASN A 149 -29.49 31.60 -38.51
C ASN A 149 -29.33 30.09 -38.80
N LYS A 150 -28.42 29.69 -39.71
CA LYS A 150 -28.04 28.29 -39.95
C LYS A 150 -26.80 27.84 -39.17
N PHE A 151 -26.27 28.68 -38.29
CA PHE A 151 -25.06 28.36 -37.52
C PHE A 151 -25.20 27.03 -36.76
N PHE A 152 -26.32 26.82 -36.06
CA PHE A 152 -26.57 25.58 -35.31
C PHE A 152 -26.78 24.36 -36.21
N ASP A 153 -27.30 24.55 -37.43
CA ASP A 153 -27.45 23.49 -38.43
C ASP A 153 -26.09 22.87 -38.77
N ASN A 154 -25.02 23.64 -38.64
CA ASN A 154 -23.67 23.19 -38.94
C ASN A 154 -22.92 22.63 -37.71
N LEU A 155 -23.46 22.75 -36.49
CA LEU A 155 -22.85 22.18 -35.31
C LEU A 155 -23.33 20.76 -35.05
N LYS A 156 -22.43 19.93 -34.50
CA LYS A 156 -22.77 18.59 -34.03
C LYS A 156 -23.42 18.65 -32.66
N GLU A 157 -22.76 19.33 -31.74
CA GLU A 157 -23.10 19.38 -30.33
C GLU A 157 -22.52 20.65 -29.70
N ILE A 158 -23.25 21.22 -28.75
CA ILE A 158 -22.78 22.28 -27.86
C ILE A 158 -22.70 21.67 -26.46
N VAL A 159 -21.53 21.79 -25.84
CA VAL A 159 -21.27 21.40 -24.46
C VAL A 159 -20.91 22.66 -23.70
N PHE A 160 -21.61 22.95 -22.61
CA PHE A 160 -21.27 24.11 -21.79
C PHE A 160 -21.39 23.81 -20.30
N MET A 161 -20.58 24.51 -19.51
CA MET A 161 -20.70 24.53 -18.06
C MET A 161 -21.69 25.60 -17.64
N GLY A 162 -22.70 25.21 -16.85
CA GLY A 162 -23.69 26.15 -16.35
C GLY A 162 -24.86 25.49 -15.64
N GLY A 163 -25.42 26.23 -14.68
CA GLY A 163 -26.62 25.88 -13.94
C GLY A 163 -26.33 25.11 -12.66
N THR A 164 -27.38 24.98 -11.84
CA THR A 164 -27.40 24.17 -10.61
C THR A 164 -28.70 23.36 -10.57
N LEU A 165 -28.64 22.22 -9.90
CA LEU A 165 -29.71 21.24 -9.72
C LEU A 165 -29.99 20.95 -8.25
N ASP A 166 -28.95 20.67 -7.48
CA ASP A 166 -29.03 20.17 -6.09
C ASP A 166 -28.09 20.93 -5.12
N PHE A 167 -27.29 21.90 -5.59
CA PHE A 167 -26.36 22.72 -4.78
C PHE A 167 -26.53 24.22 -5.04
N ASP A 168 -25.98 25.03 -4.13
CA ASP A 168 -25.94 26.48 -4.32
C ASP A 168 -25.10 26.90 -5.53
N GLY A 169 -25.58 27.93 -6.24
CA GLY A 169 -24.87 28.58 -7.36
C GLY A 169 -23.57 29.27 -6.97
N ASN A 170 -22.75 29.65 -7.95
CA ASN A 170 -21.47 30.36 -7.72
C ASN A 170 -21.57 31.88 -7.88
N SER A 171 -22.68 32.42 -8.41
CA SER A 171 -22.94 33.88 -8.45
C SER A 171 -23.98 34.35 -7.43
N ASP A 172 -24.87 33.46 -7.00
CA ASP A 172 -25.95 33.64 -6.00
C ASP A 172 -26.40 32.22 -5.58
N PRO A 173 -27.01 31.98 -4.39
CA PRO A 173 -27.49 30.66 -3.95
C PRO A 173 -28.19 29.81 -5.02
N VAL A 174 -28.78 30.38 -6.07
CA VAL A 174 -29.46 29.61 -7.13
C VAL A 174 -28.91 29.82 -8.55
N LYS A 175 -27.82 30.59 -8.75
CA LYS A 175 -27.34 30.99 -10.09
C LYS A 175 -25.90 30.60 -10.38
N SER A 176 -25.67 30.13 -11.60
CA SER A 176 -24.34 29.88 -12.15
C SER A 176 -23.86 31.09 -12.95
N PHE A 177 -22.61 31.50 -12.75
CA PHE A 177 -21.99 32.68 -13.36
C PHE A 177 -22.16 32.71 -14.88
N ASN A 178 -21.81 31.63 -15.60
CA ASN A 178 -21.90 31.56 -17.07
C ASN A 178 -23.31 31.82 -17.63
N ILE A 179 -24.35 31.52 -16.85
CA ILE A 179 -25.75 31.78 -17.21
C ILE A 179 -26.14 33.21 -16.83
N ASN A 180 -25.76 33.64 -15.64
CA ASN A 180 -26.12 34.95 -15.10
C ASN A 180 -25.44 36.11 -15.85
N SER A 181 -24.21 35.89 -16.31
CA SER A 181 -23.40 36.89 -17.01
C SER A 181 -23.98 37.30 -18.37
N ASP A 182 -24.75 36.44 -19.04
CA ASP A 182 -25.50 36.79 -20.25
C ASP A 182 -26.77 35.93 -20.41
N VAL A 183 -27.81 36.28 -19.66
CA VAL A 183 -29.11 35.58 -19.66
C VAL A 183 -29.77 35.60 -21.06
N GLU A 184 -29.51 36.63 -21.85
CA GLU A 184 -30.07 36.75 -23.20
C GLU A 184 -29.39 35.75 -24.15
N ALA A 185 -28.07 35.61 -24.06
CA ALA A 185 -27.33 34.66 -24.88
C ALA A 185 -27.74 33.20 -24.62
N ILE A 186 -27.83 32.79 -23.35
CA ILE A 186 -28.27 31.43 -23.00
C ILE A 186 -29.70 31.17 -23.46
N SER A 187 -30.62 32.12 -23.29
CA SER A 187 -32.00 32.02 -23.78
C SER A 187 -32.03 31.78 -25.29
N ARG A 188 -31.26 32.57 -26.06
CA ARG A 188 -31.18 32.42 -27.52
C ARG A 188 -30.60 31.08 -27.95
N VAL A 189 -29.52 30.61 -27.32
CA VAL A 189 -28.91 29.30 -27.64
C VAL A 189 -29.88 28.16 -27.32
N LEU A 190 -30.50 28.17 -26.14
CA LEU A 190 -31.46 27.14 -25.75
C LEU A 190 -32.70 27.15 -26.63
N LEU A 191 -33.28 28.30 -26.97
CA LEU A 191 -34.48 28.34 -27.80
C LEU A 191 -34.20 28.02 -29.27
N SER A 192 -32.99 28.35 -29.78
CA SER A 192 -32.74 28.34 -31.23
C SER A 192 -31.90 27.19 -31.74
N ALA A 193 -31.05 26.56 -30.91
CA ALA A 193 -30.18 25.51 -31.43
C ALA A 193 -30.96 24.26 -31.88
N ASN A 194 -30.54 23.62 -32.96
CA ASN A 194 -31.11 22.36 -33.42
C ASN A 194 -30.09 21.20 -33.41
N CYS A 195 -28.90 21.46 -32.85
CA CYS A 195 -27.90 20.46 -32.53
C CYS A 195 -28.06 19.95 -31.08
N ALA A 196 -27.34 18.87 -30.73
CA ALA A 196 -27.37 18.33 -29.38
C ALA A 196 -26.81 19.35 -28.36
N ILE A 197 -27.47 19.46 -27.20
CA ILE A 197 -27.00 20.31 -26.10
C ILE A 197 -26.73 19.42 -24.89
N THR A 198 -25.50 19.51 -24.38
CA THR A 198 -25.08 18.87 -23.13
C THR A 198 -24.73 19.95 -22.11
N VAL A 199 -25.35 19.89 -20.94
CA VAL A 199 -25.10 20.82 -19.82
C VAL A 199 -24.34 20.09 -18.73
N VAL A 200 -23.25 20.70 -18.29
CA VAL A 200 -22.47 20.27 -17.13
C VAL A 200 -22.76 21.23 -15.97
N PRO A 201 -23.58 20.83 -14.98
CA PRO A 201 -23.98 21.72 -13.90
C PRO A 201 -22.89 21.78 -12.81
N ASN A 202 -22.91 22.85 -11.99
CA ASN A 202 -21.84 23.14 -11.02
C ASN A 202 -21.59 22.02 -9.99
N GLU A 203 -22.58 21.18 -9.70
CA GLU A 203 -22.46 20.02 -8.80
C GLU A 203 -21.39 19.03 -9.23
N CYS A 204 -21.20 18.88 -10.54
CA CYS A 204 -20.16 18.04 -11.10
C CYS A 204 -18.76 18.53 -10.68
N CYS A 205 -18.57 19.84 -10.55
CA CYS A 205 -17.31 20.42 -10.11
C CYS A 205 -17.15 20.30 -8.58
N LYS A 206 -18.22 20.52 -7.81
CA LYS A 206 -18.18 20.43 -6.33
C LYS A 206 -17.96 19.01 -5.79
N LYS A 207 -18.41 17.97 -6.51
CA LYS A 207 -18.23 16.56 -6.09
C LYS A 207 -16.89 15.95 -6.48
N HIS A 208 -16.17 16.59 -7.40
CA HIS A 208 -14.91 16.07 -7.94
C HIS A 208 -13.80 17.09 -7.72
N VAL A 209 -13.36 17.19 -6.47
CA VAL A 209 -12.27 18.07 -6.05
C VAL A 209 -10.93 17.37 -6.25
N LEU A 210 -9.90 18.15 -6.63
CA LEU A 210 -8.52 17.70 -6.59
C LEU A 210 -8.12 17.55 -5.13
N THR A 211 -7.70 16.36 -4.70
CA THR A 211 -7.24 16.18 -3.31
C THR A 211 -5.90 16.88 -3.11
N TRP A 212 -5.62 17.34 -1.88
CA TRP A 212 -4.34 17.95 -1.52
C TRP A 212 -3.15 17.03 -1.84
N SER A 213 -3.31 15.73 -1.64
CA SER A 213 -2.28 14.74 -1.99
C SER A 213 -1.92 14.76 -3.48
N ILE A 214 -2.93 14.79 -4.37
CA ILE A 214 -2.71 14.84 -5.82
C ILE A 214 -2.17 16.22 -6.22
N TYR A 215 -2.70 17.30 -5.62
CA TYR A 215 -2.21 18.66 -5.87
C TYR A 215 -0.72 18.81 -5.52
N ASP A 216 -0.31 18.36 -4.34
CA ASP A 216 1.08 18.39 -3.87
C ASP A 216 2.01 17.57 -4.77
N GLN A 217 1.55 16.39 -5.22
CA GLN A 217 2.29 15.58 -6.18
C GLN A 217 2.50 16.33 -7.49
N ILE A 218 1.45 16.97 -8.03
CA ILE A 218 1.55 17.75 -9.28
C ILE A 218 2.51 18.93 -9.10
N VAL A 219 2.39 19.69 -7.99
CA VAL A 219 3.27 20.83 -7.69
C VAL A 219 4.73 20.39 -7.58
N LYS A 220 5.00 19.26 -6.91
CA LYS A 220 6.36 18.69 -6.74
C LYS A 220 7.04 18.31 -8.04
N LEU A 221 6.30 18.09 -9.14
CA LEU A 221 6.88 17.77 -10.45
C LEU A 221 7.84 18.85 -10.98
N GLY A 222 7.73 20.10 -10.50
CA GLY A 222 8.66 21.19 -10.85
C GLY A 222 8.72 21.58 -12.35
N SER A 223 7.88 20.98 -13.19
CA SER A 223 7.73 21.29 -14.61
C SER A 223 7.21 22.71 -14.84
N LYS A 224 7.34 23.22 -16.06
CA LYS A 224 6.78 24.53 -16.45
C LYS A 224 5.26 24.58 -16.21
N LYS A 225 4.55 23.50 -16.51
CA LYS A 225 3.11 23.32 -16.28
C LYS A 225 2.74 23.32 -14.80
N SER A 226 3.50 22.61 -13.96
CA SER A 226 3.20 22.52 -12.53
C SER A 226 3.55 23.80 -11.79
N LYS A 227 4.61 24.50 -12.20
CA LYS A 227 4.92 25.85 -11.70
C LYS A 227 3.82 26.85 -12.05
N PHE A 228 3.36 26.83 -13.30
CA PHE A 228 2.24 27.66 -13.75
C PHE A 228 0.95 27.33 -12.98
N MET A 229 0.59 26.04 -12.89
CA MET A 229 -0.58 25.59 -12.12
C MET A 229 -0.50 26.09 -10.68
N LYS A 230 0.62 25.88 -9.99
CA LYS A 230 0.82 26.35 -8.62
C LYS A 230 0.61 27.86 -8.50
N GLN A 231 1.21 28.65 -9.39
CA GLN A 231 1.13 30.11 -9.36
C GLN A 231 -0.31 30.62 -9.51
N ILE A 232 -1.11 30.03 -10.39
CA ILE A 232 -2.50 30.46 -10.62
C ILE A 232 -3.47 29.94 -9.54
N THR A 233 -3.13 28.86 -8.84
CA THR A 233 -3.97 28.31 -7.75
C THR A 233 -3.58 28.82 -6.36
N ASP A 234 -2.39 29.42 -6.19
CA ASP A 234 -1.89 29.90 -4.88
C ASP A 234 -2.85 30.90 -4.19
N MET A 235 -3.55 31.75 -4.94
CA MET A 235 -4.54 32.68 -4.37
C MET A 235 -5.76 31.92 -3.81
N GLU A 236 -6.23 30.90 -4.54
CA GLU A 236 -7.39 30.11 -4.16
C GLU A 236 -7.09 29.23 -2.94
N VAL A 237 -5.88 28.66 -2.88
CA VAL A 237 -5.38 27.92 -1.71
C VAL A 237 -5.39 28.81 -0.46
N LYS A 238 -4.81 30.02 -0.54
CA LYS A 238 -4.82 30.98 0.58
C LYS A 238 -6.22 31.39 1.00
N ARG A 239 -7.12 31.59 0.03
CA ARG A 239 -8.52 31.95 0.29
C ARG A 239 -9.27 30.82 1.00
N MET A 240 -9.03 29.56 0.64
CA MET A 240 -9.62 28.41 1.35
C MET A 240 -9.07 28.27 2.78
N GLU A 241 -7.78 28.52 3.00
CA GLU A 241 -7.17 28.55 4.34
C GLU A 241 -7.77 29.66 5.23
N GLU A 242 -8.15 30.81 4.65
CA GLU A 242 -8.79 31.92 5.38
C GLU A 242 -10.29 31.69 5.65
N LEU A 243 -10.97 30.90 4.81
CA LEU A 243 -12.42 30.62 4.91
C LEU A 243 -12.78 29.56 5.96
N GLU A 244 -11.83 28.72 6.41
CA GLU A 244 -12.05 27.72 7.49
C GLU A 244 -12.51 28.32 8.84
N TYR A 245 -12.48 29.65 9.00
CA TYR A 245 -12.84 30.33 10.26
C TYR A 245 -14.15 31.13 10.28
N LYS A 246 -14.97 31.17 9.22
CA LYS A 246 -16.27 31.87 9.27
C LYS A 246 -17.34 31.20 8.42
N THR A 247 -18.31 30.56 9.09
CA THR A 247 -19.59 30.19 8.44
C THR A 247 -20.77 30.62 9.30
N SER A 248 -21.61 31.49 8.72
CA SER A 248 -23.00 31.71 9.12
C SER A 248 -23.84 31.70 7.84
N VAL A 249 -24.94 30.95 7.84
CA VAL A 249 -25.87 30.81 6.71
C VAL A 249 -27.07 31.71 6.94
N GLU A 250 -27.45 32.49 5.93
CA GLU A 250 -28.73 33.17 5.87
C GLU A 250 -29.51 32.66 4.65
N LEU A 251 -30.75 32.22 4.87
CA LEU A 251 -31.66 31.73 3.84
C LEU A 251 -32.70 32.80 3.55
N ASN A 252 -32.85 33.21 2.29
CA ASN A 252 -34.10 33.76 1.79
C ASN A 252 -34.30 33.44 0.30
N GLY A 253 -35.46 32.88 -0.01
CA GLY A 253 -35.84 32.41 -1.34
C GLY A 253 -36.69 33.41 -2.14
N GLY A 254 -36.60 33.27 -3.47
CA GLY A 254 -37.48 33.87 -4.47
C GLY A 254 -36.86 33.71 -5.87
N LEU A 255 -37.60 33.12 -6.83
CA LEU A 255 -37.17 32.95 -8.23
C LEU A 255 -36.82 34.31 -8.85
N THR A 256 -35.57 34.50 -9.26
CA THR A 256 -35.06 35.73 -9.87
C THR A 256 -34.41 35.47 -11.24
N ARG A 257 -34.34 36.52 -12.07
CA ARG A 257 -33.75 36.50 -13.43
C ARG A 257 -32.35 35.83 -13.42
N GLY A 258 -32.13 34.82 -14.27
CA GLY A 258 -30.85 34.08 -14.39
C GLY A 258 -30.86 32.63 -13.92
N GLU A 259 -31.99 32.10 -13.45
CA GLU A 259 -32.14 30.69 -13.03
C GLU A 259 -32.51 29.76 -14.21
N LEU A 260 -31.93 28.57 -14.26
CA LEU A 260 -32.22 27.54 -15.27
C LEU A 260 -33.10 26.44 -14.64
N VAL A 261 -34.38 26.39 -15.04
CA VAL A 261 -35.37 25.50 -14.43
C VAL A 261 -35.58 24.25 -15.28
N PHE A 262 -35.50 23.07 -14.66
CA PHE A 262 -35.75 21.78 -15.31
C PHE A 262 -37.07 21.16 -14.81
N ASP A 263 -38.07 20.99 -15.67
CA ASP A 263 -39.30 20.30 -15.31
C ASP A 263 -39.11 18.77 -15.36
N LYS A 264 -39.35 18.10 -14.21
CA LYS A 264 -39.27 16.64 -14.07
C LYS A 264 -40.62 15.93 -14.25
N ARG A 265 -41.71 16.66 -14.50
CA ARG A 265 -43.06 16.08 -14.62
C ARG A 265 -43.30 15.50 -16.01
N SER A 266 -43.42 14.18 -16.10
CA SER A 266 -43.95 13.48 -17.27
C SER A 266 -45.48 13.56 -17.28
N THR A 267 -46.05 14.71 -17.63
CA THR A 267 -47.49 14.85 -17.93
C THR A 267 -47.66 15.50 -19.30
N PRO A 268 -48.25 14.81 -20.29
CA PRO A 268 -48.29 15.30 -21.67
C PRO A 268 -49.08 16.59 -21.94
N ASP A 269 -49.95 17.06 -21.02
CA ASP A 269 -51.05 17.94 -21.45
C ASP A 269 -51.18 19.31 -20.76
N VAL A 270 -50.19 19.75 -19.96
CA VAL A 270 -50.28 21.09 -19.35
C VAL A 270 -48.91 21.77 -19.38
N LEU A 271 -48.59 22.42 -20.51
CA LEU A 271 -47.80 23.66 -20.68
C LEU A 271 -47.31 23.76 -22.14
N LYS A 272 -48.06 24.46 -23.00
CA LYS A 272 -47.66 24.80 -24.39
C LYS A 272 -46.65 25.95 -24.43
N ASN A 273 -45.50 25.81 -23.77
CA ASN A 273 -44.35 26.70 -23.98
C ASN A 273 -43.19 25.87 -24.58
N ASP A 274 -42.36 26.49 -25.41
CA ASP A 274 -41.28 25.85 -26.20
C ASP A 274 -40.17 25.23 -25.32
N TRP A 275 -40.46 24.10 -24.66
CA TRP A 275 -39.49 23.34 -23.88
C TRP A 275 -38.63 22.48 -24.80
N LYS A 276 -37.31 22.50 -24.56
CA LYS A 276 -36.34 21.76 -25.36
C LYS A 276 -35.74 20.59 -24.58
N SER A 277 -35.52 19.47 -25.27
CA SER A 277 -34.80 18.34 -24.70
C SER A 277 -33.30 18.67 -24.57
N VAL A 278 -32.78 18.65 -23.35
CA VAL A 278 -31.36 18.90 -23.02
C VAL A 278 -30.80 17.66 -22.32
N GLN A 279 -29.57 17.26 -22.66
CA GLN A 279 -28.86 16.20 -21.92
C GLN A 279 -28.21 16.80 -20.67
N ILE A 280 -28.60 16.30 -19.50
CA ILE A 280 -28.08 16.73 -18.20
C ILE A 280 -27.24 15.61 -17.61
N ILE A 281 -26.07 15.96 -17.11
CA ILE A 281 -25.15 15.02 -16.50
C ILE A 281 -25.14 15.26 -15.00
N LYS A 282 -25.75 14.34 -14.24
CA LYS A 282 -26.03 14.53 -12.80
C LYS A 282 -25.00 13.87 -11.87
N HIS A 283 -24.50 12.71 -12.27
CA HIS A 283 -23.52 11.92 -11.51
C HIS A 283 -22.59 11.20 -12.47
N PHE A 284 -21.36 10.98 -12.03
CA PHE A 284 -20.39 10.15 -12.72
C PHE A 284 -20.18 8.83 -12.02
N ASN A 285 -19.68 7.85 -12.76
CA ASN A 285 -19.16 6.63 -12.16
C ASN A 285 -17.75 6.94 -11.65
N ASP A 286 -17.60 7.04 -10.33
CA ASP A 286 -16.36 7.41 -9.64
C ASP A 286 -15.16 6.57 -10.12
N THR A 287 -15.39 5.28 -10.39
CA THR A 287 -14.39 4.34 -10.91
C THR A 287 -13.82 4.76 -12.27
N LYS A 288 -14.65 5.28 -13.18
CA LYS A 288 -14.22 5.67 -14.54
C LYS A 288 -13.56 7.05 -14.57
N ILE A 289 -13.98 7.96 -13.70
CA ILE A 289 -13.33 9.26 -13.53
C ILE A 289 -11.97 9.10 -12.84
N MET A 290 -11.88 8.28 -11.79
CA MET A 290 -10.61 7.91 -11.19
C MET A 290 -9.71 7.22 -12.20
N GLN A 291 -10.23 6.33 -13.07
CA GLN A 291 -9.42 5.77 -14.16
C GLN A 291 -8.91 6.86 -15.10
N VAL A 292 -9.72 7.82 -15.54
CA VAL A 292 -9.24 8.89 -16.44
C VAL A 292 -8.26 9.81 -15.71
N LEU A 293 -8.54 10.25 -14.47
CA LEU A 293 -7.61 11.02 -13.64
C LEU A 293 -6.30 10.26 -13.42
N LEU A 294 -6.37 8.97 -13.09
CA LEU A 294 -5.24 8.08 -12.92
C LEU A 294 -4.50 7.91 -14.25
N TYR A 295 -5.16 7.71 -15.39
CA TYR A 295 -4.50 7.66 -16.70
C TYR A 295 -3.89 9.00 -17.08
N THR A 296 -4.46 10.14 -16.68
CA THR A 296 -3.88 11.45 -16.98
C THR A 296 -2.70 11.73 -16.05
N VAL A 297 -2.81 11.47 -14.75
CA VAL A 297 -1.75 11.62 -13.73
C VAL A 297 -0.62 10.60 -13.94
N LEU A 298 -0.92 9.33 -14.21
CA LEU A 298 0.06 8.29 -14.52
C LEU A 298 0.76 8.57 -15.84
N LEU A 299 0.08 9.10 -16.85
CA LEU A 299 0.72 9.44 -18.13
C LEU A 299 1.56 10.72 -18.02
N TRP A 300 1.20 11.64 -17.11
CA TRP A 300 2.04 12.79 -16.74
C TRP A 300 3.26 12.33 -15.92
N ALA A 301 3.10 11.34 -15.04
CA ALA A 301 4.19 10.67 -14.35
C ALA A 301 5.08 9.88 -15.33
N GLN A 302 4.53 9.28 -16.38
CA GLN A 302 5.28 8.50 -17.37
C GLN A 302 6.09 9.38 -18.34
N ILE A 303 5.57 10.56 -18.70
CA ILE A 303 6.33 11.59 -19.44
C ILE A 303 7.39 12.23 -18.53
N ALA A 304 7.09 12.45 -17.23
CA ALA A 304 8.07 12.90 -16.25
C ALA A 304 9.16 11.84 -16.00
N LEU A 305 8.84 10.54 -15.96
CA LEU A 305 9.82 9.45 -15.88
C LEU A 305 10.68 9.35 -17.15
N THR A 306 10.17 9.79 -18.31
CA THR A 306 10.92 9.81 -19.56
C THR A 306 11.86 11.04 -19.67
N ILE A 307 11.52 12.16 -19.03
CA ILE A 307 12.29 13.42 -19.08
C ILE A 307 13.20 13.60 -17.85
N CYS A 308 12.75 13.17 -16.68
CA CYS A 308 13.59 12.97 -15.50
C CYS A 308 14.27 11.61 -15.62
N LYS A 309 15.36 11.54 -16.39
CA LYS A 309 16.40 10.57 -16.10
C LYS A 309 16.96 10.87 -14.70
N ALA A 310 16.27 10.39 -13.66
CA ALA A 310 16.97 9.81 -12.54
C ALA A 310 17.95 8.78 -13.13
N SER A 311 19.17 8.70 -12.61
CA SER A 311 20.08 7.63 -12.99
C SER A 311 19.34 6.30 -12.88
N LYS A 312 19.31 5.51 -13.97
CA LYS A 312 18.74 4.15 -13.96
C LYS A 312 19.26 3.41 -12.71
N PRO A 313 18.40 2.85 -11.85
CA PRO A 313 18.84 2.10 -10.68
C PRO A 313 19.85 1.03 -11.09
N MET A 314 21.06 1.10 -10.55
CA MET A 314 22.10 0.11 -10.79
C MET A 314 21.85 -1.07 -9.87
N VAL A 315 21.77 -2.26 -10.43
CA VAL A 315 21.47 -3.48 -9.69
C VAL A 315 22.55 -4.54 -9.88
N ILE A 316 22.82 -5.29 -8.82
CA ILE A 316 23.51 -6.58 -8.89
C ILE A 316 22.50 -7.64 -8.46
N ILE A 317 22.44 -8.73 -9.21
CA ILE A 317 21.56 -9.88 -8.89
C ILE A 317 22.44 -11.00 -8.34
N ASP A 318 22.26 -11.37 -7.07
CA ASP A 318 22.91 -12.49 -6.42
C ASP A 318 21.93 -13.67 -6.36
N THR A 319 22.24 -14.76 -7.05
CA THR A 319 21.28 -15.82 -7.42
C THR A 319 21.87 -17.21 -7.28
N ASP A 320 21.03 -18.17 -6.94
CA ASP A 320 21.26 -19.61 -6.97
C ASP A 320 20.48 -20.31 -8.10
N SER A 321 20.04 -19.51 -9.09
CA SER A 321 19.44 -19.85 -10.39
C SER A 321 18.72 -21.21 -10.47
N GLY A 322 17.62 -21.33 -9.74
CA GLY A 322 16.52 -22.26 -9.96
C GLY A 322 15.58 -21.81 -11.10
N VAL A 323 14.41 -22.46 -11.20
CA VAL A 323 13.41 -22.16 -12.23
C VAL A 323 12.81 -20.77 -12.04
N ASP A 324 12.47 -20.40 -10.82
CA ASP A 324 11.93 -19.10 -10.45
C ASP A 324 12.94 -17.96 -10.59
N ASP A 325 14.19 -18.16 -10.16
CA ASP A 325 15.29 -17.24 -10.42
C ASP A 325 15.45 -16.95 -11.92
N ALA A 326 15.40 -18.00 -12.77
CA ALA A 326 15.54 -17.84 -14.21
C ALA A 326 14.44 -16.95 -14.78
N LEU A 327 13.20 -17.10 -14.31
CA LEU A 327 12.09 -16.22 -14.69
C LEU A 327 12.27 -14.79 -14.14
N ALA A 328 12.81 -14.64 -12.93
CA ALA A 328 13.13 -13.34 -12.34
C ALA A 328 14.23 -12.61 -13.13
N ILE A 329 15.29 -13.31 -13.53
CA ILE A 329 16.34 -12.79 -14.41
C ILE A 329 15.76 -12.45 -15.80
N MET A 330 14.83 -13.24 -16.35
CA MET A 330 14.14 -12.87 -17.59
C MET A 330 13.39 -11.54 -17.46
N LEU A 331 12.71 -11.29 -16.34
CA LEU A 331 12.09 -9.99 -16.06
C LEU A 331 13.15 -8.88 -15.92
N ALA A 332 14.21 -9.11 -15.16
CA ALA A 332 15.28 -8.13 -14.97
C ALA A 332 15.94 -7.74 -16.31
N THR A 333 16.23 -8.71 -17.18
CA THR A 333 16.78 -8.44 -18.52
C THR A 333 15.82 -7.67 -19.41
N TYR A 334 14.50 -7.90 -19.29
CA TYR A 334 13.50 -7.06 -19.95
C TYR A 334 13.56 -5.63 -19.41
N CYS A 335 13.51 -5.43 -18.09
CA CYS A 335 13.62 -4.12 -17.46
C CYS A 335 14.91 -3.39 -17.83
N HIS A 336 16.03 -4.11 -17.93
CA HIS A 336 17.31 -3.58 -18.39
C HIS A 336 17.23 -3.07 -19.83
N LYS A 337 16.69 -3.86 -20.75
CA LYS A 337 16.47 -3.47 -22.15
C LYS A 337 15.51 -2.29 -22.30
N GLN A 338 14.53 -2.17 -21.40
CA GLN A 338 13.61 -1.03 -21.33
C GLN A 338 14.23 0.19 -20.61
N ASN A 339 15.51 0.13 -20.23
CA ASN A 339 16.23 1.19 -19.53
C ASN A 339 15.57 1.58 -18.18
N MET A 340 14.89 0.62 -17.55
CA MET A 340 14.30 0.76 -16.22
C MET A 340 15.31 0.48 -15.10
N ILE A 341 16.29 -0.40 -15.36
CA ILE A 341 17.40 -0.73 -14.45
C ILE A 341 18.71 -0.92 -15.22
N ASP A 342 19.85 -0.89 -14.52
CA ASP A 342 21.16 -1.25 -15.04
C ASP A 342 21.69 -2.50 -14.34
N ILE A 343 21.72 -3.65 -15.02
CA ILE A 343 22.31 -4.87 -14.45
C ILE A 343 23.83 -4.72 -14.55
N ALA A 344 24.48 -4.39 -13.44
CA ALA A 344 25.93 -4.23 -13.38
C ALA A 344 26.66 -5.59 -13.38
N ALA A 345 26.08 -6.59 -12.72
CA ALA A 345 26.61 -7.94 -12.62
C ALA A 345 25.53 -8.93 -12.18
N ILE A 346 25.77 -10.22 -12.48
CA ILE A 346 25.07 -11.34 -11.86
C ILE A 346 26.12 -12.15 -11.08
N THR A 347 25.88 -12.38 -9.80
CA THR A 347 26.73 -13.20 -8.92
C THR A 347 26.01 -14.50 -8.61
N CYS A 348 26.73 -15.62 -8.73
CA CYS A 348 26.15 -16.96 -8.59
C CYS A 348 26.60 -17.62 -7.29
N GLN A 349 25.75 -18.41 -6.66
CA GLN A 349 26.10 -19.24 -5.48
C GLN A 349 25.34 -20.55 -5.47
N PHE A 350 25.58 -21.38 -4.46
CA PHE A 350 24.79 -22.59 -4.16
C PHE A 350 23.38 -22.23 -3.64
N GLY A 351 22.45 -23.18 -3.71
CA GLY A 351 21.10 -23.04 -3.16
C GLY A 351 20.15 -24.05 -3.79
N ASN A 352 19.41 -23.66 -4.82
CA ASN A 352 18.56 -24.55 -5.62
C ASN A 352 19.35 -25.69 -6.28
N THR A 353 20.60 -25.45 -6.68
CA THR A 353 21.54 -26.47 -7.16
C THR A 353 22.98 -26.07 -6.82
N TYR A 354 23.95 -26.89 -7.22
CA TYR A 354 25.38 -26.55 -7.06
C TYR A 354 25.76 -25.36 -7.95
N VAL A 355 26.64 -24.48 -7.44
CA VAL A 355 27.00 -23.21 -8.11
C VAL A 355 27.49 -23.39 -9.57
N ASP A 356 28.11 -24.51 -9.91
CA ASP A 356 28.55 -24.78 -11.29
C ASP A 356 27.37 -24.99 -12.26
N ASN A 357 26.22 -25.48 -11.78
CA ASN A 357 24.98 -25.53 -12.53
C ASN A 357 24.33 -24.14 -12.57
N VAL A 358 24.31 -23.42 -11.44
CA VAL A 358 23.77 -22.05 -11.35
C VAL A 358 24.39 -21.13 -12.41
N VAL A 359 25.71 -21.16 -12.57
CA VAL A 359 26.40 -20.33 -13.57
C VAL A 359 25.96 -20.67 -15.00
N LYS A 360 25.75 -21.96 -15.31
CA LYS A 360 25.22 -22.40 -16.61
C LYS A 360 23.78 -21.95 -16.80
N ASN A 361 22.95 -22.05 -15.76
CA ASN A 361 21.54 -21.68 -15.76
C ASN A 361 21.35 -20.19 -16.05
N VAL A 362 22.17 -19.33 -15.43
CA VAL A 362 22.23 -17.89 -15.76
C VAL A 362 22.57 -17.69 -17.24
N GLY A 363 23.56 -18.42 -17.76
CA GLY A 363 23.92 -18.38 -19.18
C GLY A 363 22.77 -18.76 -20.12
N TYR A 364 22.10 -19.88 -19.86
CA TYR A 364 20.92 -20.30 -20.64
C TYR A 364 19.81 -19.27 -20.60
N THR A 365 19.57 -18.69 -19.42
CA THR A 365 18.56 -17.64 -19.20
C THR A 365 18.90 -16.37 -19.98
N LEU A 366 20.13 -15.87 -19.93
CA LEU A 366 20.57 -14.70 -20.70
C LEU A 366 20.45 -14.92 -22.21
N ASN A 367 20.82 -16.12 -22.70
CA ASN A 367 20.63 -16.48 -24.09
C ASN A 367 19.15 -16.54 -24.47
N ALA A 368 18.28 -17.13 -23.65
CA ALA A 368 16.83 -17.11 -23.87
C ALA A 368 16.27 -15.68 -23.90
N SER A 369 16.84 -14.80 -23.07
CA SER A 369 16.54 -13.37 -23.02
C SER A 369 17.14 -12.55 -24.16
N GLU A 370 18.03 -13.15 -24.95
CA GLU A 370 18.77 -12.51 -26.05
C GLU A 370 19.58 -11.30 -25.56
N LEU A 371 20.20 -11.41 -24.38
CA LEU A 371 21.03 -10.38 -23.78
C LEU A 371 22.46 -10.89 -23.62
N GLU A 372 23.41 -10.13 -24.16
CA GLU A 372 24.84 -10.44 -24.10
C GLU A 372 25.58 -9.36 -23.31
N GLY A 373 26.82 -9.65 -22.88
CA GLY A 373 27.71 -8.67 -22.25
C GLY A 373 27.46 -8.40 -20.76
N ILE A 374 26.48 -9.07 -20.13
CA ILE A 374 26.33 -9.07 -18.68
C ILE A 374 27.44 -9.90 -18.05
N LYS A 375 28.13 -9.32 -17.06
CA LYS A 375 29.21 -10.00 -16.34
C LYS A 375 28.64 -11.00 -15.34
N ILE A 376 29.13 -12.23 -15.38
CA ILE A 376 28.74 -13.31 -14.48
C ILE A 376 29.94 -13.70 -13.63
N TYR A 377 29.76 -13.74 -12.32
CA TYR A 377 30.81 -14.12 -11.37
C TYR A 377 30.39 -15.35 -10.58
N ARG A 378 31.25 -16.37 -10.56
CA ARG A 378 31.06 -17.56 -9.73
C ARG A 378 31.40 -17.23 -8.27
N GLY A 379 30.50 -17.58 -7.35
CA GLY A 379 30.66 -17.37 -5.92
C GLY A 379 30.76 -18.66 -5.12
N SER A 380 30.19 -18.60 -3.91
CA SER A 380 30.31 -19.63 -2.88
C SER A 380 29.67 -20.95 -3.30
N ASP A 381 30.28 -22.07 -2.89
CA ASP A 381 29.84 -23.44 -3.18
C ASP A 381 29.11 -24.13 -2.02
N GLY A 382 29.01 -23.46 -0.86
CA GLY A 382 28.26 -23.91 0.32
C GLY A 382 28.19 -22.83 1.40
N PRO A 383 27.43 -23.08 2.49
CA PRO A 383 27.21 -22.12 3.56
C PRO A 383 28.46 -21.85 4.38
N ILE A 384 28.46 -20.76 5.15
CA ILE A 384 29.56 -20.40 6.06
C ILE A 384 29.85 -21.55 7.05
N VAL A 385 28.81 -22.20 7.55
CA VAL A 385 28.91 -23.32 8.49
C VAL A 385 28.20 -24.54 7.93
N GLY A 386 28.91 -25.66 7.88
CA GLY A 386 28.34 -26.96 7.48
C GLY A 386 28.71 -27.38 6.06
N LYS A 387 27.90 -28.24 5.47
CA LYS A 387 28.04 -28.72 4.09
C LYS A 387 26.72 -28.57 3.37
N TYR A 388 26.79 -28.04 2.16
CA TYR A 388 25.63 -27.96 1.28
C TYR A 388 25.37 -29.30 0.59
N VAL A 389 24.10 -29.67 0.50
CA VAL A 389 23.57 -30.78 -0.28
C VAL A 389 22.25 -30.31 -0.88
N SER A 390 22.13 -30.34 -2.21
CA SER A 390 20.87 -30.00 -2.89
C SER A 390 19.79 -31.04 -2.57
N ASP A 391 18.54 -30.58 -2.48
CA ASP A 391 17.36 -31.44 -2.39
C ASP A 391 16.76 -31.78 -3.77
N ASP A 392 17.38 -31.29 -4.84
CA ASP A 392 16.98 -31.43 -6.24
C ASP A 392 15.51 -30.98 -6.49
N TYR A 393 14.99 -30.00 -5.72
CA TYR A 393 13.60 -29.53 -5.85
C TYR A 393 13.25 -29.08 -7.29
N TYR A 394 14.16 -28.33 -7.93
CA TYR A 394 14.08 -27.93 -9.33
C TYR A 394 14.80 -28.89 -10.29
N GLY A 395 15.10 -30.11 -9.85
CA GLY A 395 15.90 -31.08 -10.60
C GLY A 395 17.39 -30.91 -10.33
N ILE A 396 18.20 -31.88 -10.76
CA ILE A 396 19.63 -31.95 -10.45
C ILE A 396 20.38 -30.76 -11.07
N ASP A 397 19.91 -30.29 -12.23
CA ASP A 397 20.47 -29.14 -12.92
C ASP A 397 19.89 -27.79 -12.44
N GLY A 398 18.85 -27.78 -11.59
CA GLY A 398 18.15 -26.58 -11.14
C GLY A 398 17.16 -25.96 -12.16
N LEU A 399 17.01 -26.53 -13.37
CA LEU A 399 16.10 -26.02 -14.42
C LEU A 399 15.19 -27.13 -14.99
N GLY A 400 14.64 -27.95 -14.11
CA GLY A 400 13.70 -29.02 -14.44
C GLY A 400 14.34 -30.19 -15.19
N ASN A 401 15.65 -30.40 -15.03
CA ASN A 401 16.49 -31.33 -15.79
C ASN A 401 16.57 -31.01 -17.29
N SER A 402 16.16 -29.79 -17.68
CA SER A 402 16.06 -29.39 -19.08
C SER A 402 17.40 -29.11 -19.73
N THR A 403 18.38 -28.66 -18.96
CA THR A 403 19.69 -28.26 -19.49
C THR A 403 20.60 -29.46 -19.77
N LEU A 404 20.28 -30.64 -19.23
CA LEU A 404 21.03 -31.88 -19.44
C LEU A 404 21.08 -32.27 -20.93
N ASP A 405 20.03 -31.97 -21.68
CA ASP A 405 19.90 -32.27 -23.11
C ASP A 405 20.15 -31.04 -24.01
N MET A 406 20.42 -29.88 -23.43
CA MET A 406 20.71 -28.66 -24.18
C MET A 406 22.16 -28.62 -24.67
N PRO A 407 22.42 -28.04 -25.85
CA PRO A 407 23.79 -27.82 -26.29
C PRO A 407 24.53 -26.96 -25.26
N PRO A 408 25.84 -27.21 -25.02
CA PRO A 408 26.64 -26.38 -24.15
C PRO A 408 26.59 -24.93 -24.62
N ILE A 409 26.33 -24.02 -23.69
CA ILE A 409 26.42 -22.59 -23.95
C ILE A 409 27.80 -22.08 -23.55
N ASP A 410 28.43 -21.31 -24.43
CA ASP A 410 29.71 -20.66 -24.12
C ASP A 410 29.44 -19.39 -23.31
N VAL A 411 29.47 -19.55 -21.98
CA VAL A 411 29.23 -18.46 -21.02
C VAL A 411 30.58 -17.92 -20.59
N HIS A 412 30.82 -16.63 -20.86
CA HIS A 412 32.00 -15.97 -20.31
C HIS A 412 31.80 -15.74 -18.80
N ILE A 413 32.47 -16.56 -18.01
CA ILE A 413 32.53 -16.42 -16.55
C ILE A 413 33.76 -15.58 -16.24
N GLU A 414 33.56 -14.51 -15.48
CA GLU A 414 34.66 -13.68 -15.02
C GLU A 414 35.58 -14.48 -14.09
N SER A 415 36.89 -14.27 -14.23
CA SER A 415 37.90 -14.97 -13.39
C SER A 415 37.88 -14.53 -11.93
N GLU A 416 37.31 -13.36 -11.65
CA GLU A 416 37.14 -12.83 -10.29
C GLU A 416 36.03 -13.58 -9.55
N HIS A 417 36.27 -13.93 -8.29
CA HIS A 417 35.23 -14.54 -7.44
C HIS A 417 34.12 -13.53 -7.11
N ALA A 418 32.86 -13.97 -7.06
CA ALA A 418 31.69 -13.12 -6.82
C ALA A 418 31.84 -12.21 -5.59
N VAL A 419 32.35 -12.74 -4.47
CA VAL A 419 32.61 -11.98 -3.24
C VAL A 419 33.57 -10.80 -3.46
N ASN A 420 34.64 -11.00 -4.25
CA ASN A 420 35.59 -9.94 -4.57
C ASN A 420 34.94 -8.90 -5.50
N ALA A 421 34.18 -9.37 -6.49
CA ALA A 421 33.44 -8.51 -7.40
C ALA A 421 32.40 -7.65 -6.67
N LEU A 422 31.65 -8.21 -5.71
CA LEU A 422 30.71 -7.46 -4.87
C LEU A 422 31.40 -6.32 -4.12
N VAL A 423 32.52 -6.61 -3.43
CA VAL A 423 33.29 -5.58 -2.71
C VAL A 423 33.82 -4.51 -3.66
N ARG A 424 34.38 -4.92 -4.79
CA ARG A 424 34.94 -4.00 -5.79
C ARG A 424 33.86 -3.11 -6.40
N LEU A 425 32.76 -3.69 -6.89
CA LEU A 425 31.66 -2.95 -7.52
C LEU A 425 30.98 -2.00 -6.52
N ALA A 426 30.77 -2.42 -5.27
CA ALA A 426 30.25 -1.54 -4.23
C ALA A 426 31.16 -0.32 -4.01
N ARG A 427 32.49 -0.52 -3.96
CA ARG A 427 33.47 0.58 -3.82
C ARG A 427 33.53 1.51 -5.04
N GLU A 428 33.42 0.96 -6.24
CA GLU A 428 33.41 1.72 -7.50
C GLU A 428 32.13 2.57 -7.64
N HIS A 429 31.01 2.09 -7.09
CA HIS A 429 29.69 2.70 -7.21
C HIS A 429 29.03 2.94 -5.83
N PRO A 430 29.64 3.75 -4.96
CA PRO A 430 29.14 3.95 -3.60
C PRO A 430 27.75 4.58 -3.60
N LYS A 431 26.85 4.01 -2.80
CA LYS A 431 25.43 4.36 -2.63
C LYS A 431 24.59 4.31 -3.91
N GLN A 432 25.05 3.63 -4.96
CA GLN A 432 24.32 3.52 -6.22
C GLN A 432 23.73 2.13 -6.47
N ILE A 433 24.37 1.07 -5.95
CA ILE A 433 23.96 -0.31 -6.19
C ILE A 433 22.85 -0.73 -5.24
N THR A 434 21.71 -1.15 -5.80
CA THR A 434 20.72 -2.00 -5.14
C THR A 434 21.12 -3.46 -5.35
N LEU A 435 21.41 -4.18 -4.27
CA LEU A 435 21.77 -5.59 -4.33
C LEU A 435 20.53 -6.45 -4.15
N ILE A 436 20.12 -7.18 -5.20
CA ILE A 436 18.95 -8.06 -5.18
C ILE A 436 19.43 -9.48 -4.95
N ALA A 437 19.16 -10.02 -3.76
CA ALA A 437 19.51 -11.37 -3.36
C ALA A 437 18.29 -12.29 -3.53
N LEU A 438 18.41 -13.24 -4.46
CA LEU A 438 17.41 -14.24 -4.80
C LEU A 438 17.71 -15.60 -4.15
N GLY A 439 18.96 -15.81 -3.73
CA GLY A 439 19.41 -17.02 -3.05
C GLY A 439 19.91 -16.78 -1.62
N PRO A 440 20.67 -17.74 -1.04
CA PRO A 440 21.25 -17.62 0.29
C PRO A 440 22.11 -16.34 0.47
N LEU A 441 22.30 -15.85 1.69
CA LEU A 441 23.06 -14.60 1.91
C LEU A 441 24.59 -14.78 2.00
N THR A 442 25.12 -15.94 1.63
CA THR A 442 26.52 -16.33 1.86
C THR A 442 27.52 -15.39 1.17
N ASN A 443 27.33 -15.12 -0.13
CA ASN A 443 28.22 -14.20 -0.87
C ASN A 443 28.25 -12.81 -0.23
N ILE A 444 27.09 -12.33 0.21
CA ILE A 444 26.89 -10.99 0.81
C ILE A 444 27.54 -10.90 2.18
N ALA A 445 27.36 -11.92 3.03
CA ALA A 445 28.00 -12.01 4.33
C ALA A 445 29.54 -12.08 4.19
N LEU A 446 30.05 -12.86 3.24
CA LEU A 446 31.49 -12.97 2.96
C LEU A 446 32.07 -11.66 2.41
N ALA A 447 31.32 -10.92 1.57
CA ALA A 447 31.74 -9.61 1.09
C ALA A 447 31.94 -8.62 2.23
N TYR A 448 31.03 -8.63 3.21
CA TYR A 448 31.19 -7.83 4.44
C TYR A 448 32.35 -8.30 5.33
N MET A 449 32.56 -9.61 5.47
CA MET A 449 33.70 -10.14 6.23
C MET A 449 35.05 -9.77 5.59
N LEU A 450 35.08 -9.63 4.26
CA LEU A 450 36.24 -9.16 3.52
C LEU A 450 36.42 -7.63 3.60
N ASP A 451 35.32 -6.88 3.59
CA ASP A 451 35.31 -5.41 3.74
C ASP A 451 34.17 -4.93 4.64
N ASN A 452 34.50 -4.48 5.85
CA ASN A 452 33.52 -3.97 6.80
C ASN A 452 32.81 -2.67 6.37
N LYS A 453 33.26 -2.02 5.29
CA LYS A 453 32.58 -0.88 4.63
C LYS A 453 31.67 -1.30 3.48
N PHE A 454 31.57 -2.59 3.17
CA PHE A 454 30.75 -3.10 2.06
C PHE A 454 29.32 -2.57 2.11
N PHE A 455 28.62 -2.71 3.24
CA PHE A 455 27.26 -2.18 3.42
C PHE A 455 27.19 -0.65 3.43
N ASP A 456 28.26 0.05 3.83
CA ASP A 456 28.34 1.51 3.75
C ASP A 456 28.28 1.98 2.30
N ASN A 457 28.71 1.15 1.34
CA ASN A 457 28.73 1.47 -0.07
C ASN A 457 27.48 1.02 -0.84
N LEU A 458 26.60 0.20 -0.26
CA LEU A 458 25.35 -0.18 -0.92
C LEU A 458 24.26 0.90 -0.74
N LYS A 459 23.40 1.03 -1.75
CA LYS A 459 22.17 1.83 -1.65
C LYS A 459 21.20 1.11 -0.72
N GLU A 460 20.88 -0.14 -1.04
CA GLU A 460 19.97 -1.02 -0.29
C GLU A 460 20.21 -2.49 -0.69
N ILE A 461 19.65 -3.40 0.10
CA ILE A 461 19.54 -4.82 -0.22
C ILE A 461 18.06 -5.16 -0.36
N VAL A 462 17.69 -5.89 -1.41
CA VAL A 462 16.37 -6.50 -1.55
C VAL A 462 16.57 -8.00 -1.49
N TYR A 463 15.97 -8.68 -0.52
CA TYR A 463 16.19 -10.09 -0.23
C TYR A 463 14.89 -10.87 -0.37
N MET A 464 14.84 -11.84 -1.28
CA MET A 464 13.80 -12.86 -1.29
C MET A 464 14.14 -13.88 -0.22
N GLY A 465 13.33 -13.92 0.84
CA GLY A 465 13.50 -14.93 1.86
C GLY A 465 12.77 -14.63 3.15
N GLY A 466 12.75 -15.63 4.02
CA GLY A 466 12.08 -15.56 5.30
C GLY A 466 10.55 -15.64 5.25
N SER A 467 9.96 -15.64 6.44
CA SER A 467 8.53 -15.69 6.70
C SER A 467 8.20 -14.72 7.83
N ILE A 468 7.08 -14.03 7.70
CA ILE A 468 6.61 -13.07 8.73
C ILE A 468 5.44 -13.60 9.58
N ASP A 469 4.66 -14.54 9.07
CA ASP A 469 3.44 -15.07 9.71
C ASP A 469 3.50 -16.61 9.83
N PHE A 470 4.70 -17.13 10.15
CA PHE A 470 4.99 -18.57 10.32
C PHE A 470 4.73 -19.44 9.09
N GLY A 471 4.58 -18.85 7.91
CA GLY A 471 4.71 -19.52 6.62
C GLY A 471 6.11 -20.14 6.43
N GLY A 472 6.25 -21.07 5.50
CA GLY A 472 7.56 -21.66 5.23
C GLY A 472 7.48 -22.88 4.33
N ASN A 473 8.45 -22.99 3.43
CA ASN A 473 8.60 -24.14 2.53
C ASN A 473 9.51 -25.23 3.13
N MET A 474 10.29 -24.92 4.18
CA MET A 474 11.19 -25.87 4.86
C MET A 474 10.69 -26.27 6.27
N GLY A 475 9.45 -25.96 6.58
CA GLY A 475 8.81 -26.17 7.89
C GLY A 475 8.22 -24.88 8.46
N PRO A 476 7.55 -24.96 9.62
CA PRO A 476 6.91 -23.78 10.24
C PRO A 476 7.92 -22.65 10.46
N GLY A 477 7.65 -21.47 9.92
CA GLY A 477 8.50 -20.27 10.02
C GLY A 477 9.85 -20.35 9.31
N LYS A 478 10.09 -21.38 8.48
CA LYS A 478 11.39 -21.61 7.82
C LYS A 478 11.26 -21.51 6.32
N GLU A 479 12.01 -20.56 5.78
CA GLU A 479 12.16 -20.35 4.35
C GLU A 479 13.52 -20.87 3.87
N PHE A 480 13.55 -21.42 2.66
CA PHE A 480 14.68 -22.11 2.04
C PHE A 480 15.98 -21.30 1.98
N ASN A 481 15.97 -20.08 1.46
CA ASN A 481 17.15 -19.23 1.33
C ASN A 481 17.72 -18.88 2.70
N VAL A 482 16.84 -18.60 3.68
CA VAL A 482 17.24 -18.34 5.05
C VAL A 482 17.85 -19.57 5.71
N LEU A 483 17.22 -20.74 5.57
CA LEU A 483 17.68 -21.99 6.18
C LEU A 483 18.99 -22.50 5.55
N SER A 484 19.21 -22.19 4.26
CA SER A 484 20.40 -22.59 3.51
C SER A 484 21.68 -22.01 4.08
N ASP A 485 21.65 -20.80 4.68
CA ASP A 485 22.78 -20.24 5.43
C ASP A 485 22.32 -19.26 6.53
N VAL A 486 21.85 -19.83 7.65
CA VAL A 486 21.36 -19.09 8.82
C VAL A 486 22.44 -18.15 9.39
N GLU A 487 23.70 -18.58 9.38
CA GLU A 487 24.83 -17.79 9.86
C GLU A 487 25.09 -16.56 8.97
N ALA A 488 24.99 -16.70 7.65
CA ALA A 488 25.10 -15.58 6.72
C ALA A 488 23.98 -14.57 6.93
N VAL A 489 22.73 -15.03 7.08
CA VAL A 489 21.60 -14.14 7.35
C VAL A 489 21.80 -13.39 8.67
N SER A 490 22.21 -14.08 9.73
CA SER A 490 22.54 -13.44 11.01
C SER A 490 23.61 -12.37 10.86
N ARG A 491 24.66 -12.66 10.07
CA ARG A 491 25.74 -11.72 9.81
C ARG A 491 25.26 -10.49 9.05
N VAL A 492 24.46 -10.67 7.99
CA VAL A 492 23.93 -9.56 7.19
C VAL A 492 23.00 -8.69 8.04
N LEU A 493 22.00 -9.28 8.72
CA LEU A 493 21.04 -8.53 9.53
C LEU A 493 21.70 -7.75 10.68
N SER A 494 22.72 -8.32 11.33
CA SER A 494 23.43 -7.67 12.44
C SER A 494 24.42 -6.59 12.00
N SER A 495 24.86 -6.59 10.75
CA SER A 495 25.98 -5.76 10.27
C SER A 495 25.58 -4.72 9.22
N ALA A 496 24.47 -4.92 8.52
CA ALA A 496 24.00 -4.02 7.49
C ALA A 496 23.62 -2.66 8.07
N LYS A 497 24.10 -1.61 7.40
CA LYS A 497 23.74 -0.21 7.68
C LYS A 497 22.90 0.41 6.58
N CYS A 498 22.89 -0.21 5.39
CA CYS A 498 21.95 0.13 4.34
C CYS A 498 20.59 -0.51 4.64
N PRO A 499 19.48 0.05 4.11
CA PRO A 499 18.17 -0.58 4.21
C PRO A 499 18.18 -2.01 3.64
N ILE A 500 17.46 -2.91 4.31
CA ILE A 500 17.15 -4.24 3.81
C ILE A 500 15.64 -4.32 3.62
N THR A 501 15.19 -4.58 2.40
CA THR A 501 13.80 -4.92 2.09
C THR A 501 13.71 -6.43 1.96
N ILE A 502 12.95 -7.08 2.84
CA ILE A 502 12.69 -8.51 2.79
C ILE A 502 11.37 -8.74 2.03
N VAL A 503 11.39 -9.63 1.05
CA VAL A 503 10.21 -10.13 0.34
C VAL A 503 9.90 -11.52 0.91
N PRO A 504 8.98 -11.62 1.89
CA PRO A 504 8.73 -12.88 2.59
C PRO A 504 7.86 -13.81 1.75
N ILE A 505 7.94 -15.11 2.06
CA ILE A 505 7.26 -16.17 1.30
C ILE A 505 5.73 -15.97 1.19
N GLU A 506 5.09 -15.41 2.22
CA GLU A 506 3.64 -15.15 2.24
C GLU A 506 3.23 -14.06 1.22
N CYS A 507 4.16 -13.18 0.84
CA CYS A 507 3.95 -12.24 -0.26
C CYS A 507 3.88 -12.99 -1.59
N CYS A 508 4.81 -13.92 -1.80
CA CYS A 508 4.94 -14.70 -3.03
C CYS A 508 3.77 -15.69 -3.22
N ASP A 509 3.38 -16.42 -2.17
CA ASP A 509 2.31 -17.43 -2.23
C ASP A 509 0.94 -16.82 -2.59
N ARG A 510 0.73 -15.53 -2.31
CA ARG A 510 -0.48 -14.80 -2.71
C ARG A 510 -0.52 -14.44 -4.19
N HIS A 511 0.60 -14.53 -4.91
CA HIS A 511 0.78 -14.04 -6.28
C HIS A 511 1.23 -15.14 -7.24
N VAL A 512 0.42 -16.18 -7.38
CA VAL A 512 0.70 -17.28 -8.32
C VAL A 512 0.48 -16.86 -9.77
N LEU A 513 1.34 -17.34 -10.67
CA LEU A 513 1.08 -17.37 -12.10
C LEU A 513 -0.02 -18.39 -12.38
N THR A 514 -1.24 -17.90 -12.59
CA THR A 514 -2.40 -18.78 -12.80
C THR A 514 -2.21 -19.68 -14.01
N TRP A 515 -2.79 -20.89 -13.96
CA TRP A 515 -2.72 -21.83 -15.08
C TRP A 515 -3.21 -21.24 -16.41
N ASP A 516 -4.25 -20.40 -16.38
CA ASP A 516 -4.78 -19.73 -17.57
C ASP A 516 -3.76 -18.76 -18.19
N LEU A 517 -3.05 -18.00 -17.36
CA LEU A 517 -2.03 -17.06 -17.83
C LEU A 517 -0.78 -17.80 -18.29
N TYR A 518 -0.34 -18.82 -17.54
CA TYR A 518 0.75 -19.71 -17.94
C TYR A 518 0.50 -20.31 -19.33
N ASP A 519 -0.69 -20.91 -19.54
CA ASP A 519 -1.07 -21.53 -20.82
C ASP A 519 -1.13 -20.52 -21.98
N GLN A 520 -1.44 -19.24 -21.69
CA GLN A 520 -1.37 -18.17 -22.69
C GLN A 520 0.07 -17.81 -23.04
N ILE A 521 0.95 -17.67 -22.04
CA ILE A 521 2.36 -17.29 -22.24
C ILE A 521 3.08 -18.35 -23.06
N VAL A 522 2.94 -19.63 -22.71
CA VAL A 522 3.64 -20.72 -23.42
C VAL A 522 3.17 -20.90 -24.87
N LYS A 523 2.00 -20.36 -25.24
CA LYS A 523 1.47 -20.37 -26.62
C LYS A 523 2.02 -19.26 -27.51
N LEU A 524 2.74 -18.27 -26.96
CA LEU A 524 3.29 -17.13 -27.74
C LEU A 524 4.40 -17.53 -28.73
N ASP A 525 4.90 -18.77 -28.68
CA ASP A 525 5.91 -19.38 -29.56
C ASP A 525 7.25 -18.61 -29.71
N SER A 526 7.49 -17.63 -28.84
CA SER A 526 8.76 -16.90 -28.73
C SER A 526 9.89 -17.75 -28.13
N LYS A 527 11.15 -17.33 -28.30
CA LYS A 527 12.32 -17.97 -27.64
C LYS A 527 12.14 -18.02 -26.12
N LYS A 528 11.68 -16.91 -25.53
CA LYS A 528 11.40 -16.76 -24.09
C LYS A 528 10.30 -17.70 -23.61
N SER A 529 9.17 -17.76 -24.31
CA SER A 529 8.06 -18.65 -23.93
C SER A 529 8.39 -20.14 -24.11
N LYS A 530 9.22 -20.48 -25.11
CA LYS A 530 9.74 -21.84 -25.30
C LYS A 530 10.67 -22.24 -24.15
N PHE A 531 11.58 -21.34 -23.77
CA PHE A 531 12.46 -21.57 -22.63
C PHE A 531 11.68 -21.70 -21.32
N MET A 532 10.76 -20.77 -21.04
CA MET A 532 9.88 -20.84 -19.87
C MET A 532 9.13 -22.17 -19.79
N LYS A 533 8.49 -22.58 -20.89
CA LYS A 533 7.77 -23.87 -20.95
C LYS A 533 8.69 -25.05 -20.65
N LEU A 534 9.91 -25.02 -21.17
CA LEU A 534 10.90 -26.07 -20.98
C LEU A 534 11.30 -26.19 -19.51
N VAL A 535 11.79 -25.10 -18.91
CA VAL A 535 12.33 -25.14 -17.53
C VAL A 535 11.27 -25.38 -16.46
N THR A 536 10.01 -25.00 -16.72
CA THR A 536 8.89 -25.20 -15.78
C THR A 536 8.15 -26.53 -15.97
N ASP A 537 8.47 -27.35 -16.98
CA ASP A 537 7.68 -28.55 -17.32
C ASP A 537 7.58 -29.56 -16.15
N MET A 538 8.70 -29.79 -15.45
CA MET A 538 8.75 -30.70 -14.30
C MET A 538 7.87 -30.19 -13.15
N GLU A 539 7.97 -28.90 -12.84
CA GLU A 539 7.19 -28.27 -11.78
C GLU A 539 5.70 -28.21 -12.12
N VAL A 540 5.35 -27.84 -13.35
CA VAL A 540 3.97 -27.80 -13.84
C VAL A 540 3.31 -29.17 -13.70
N LYS A 541 4.00 -30.25 -14.06
CA LYS A 541 3.50 -31.62 -13.89
C LYS A 541 3.23 -31.93 -12.42
N ARG A 542 4.21 -31.67 -11.55
CA ARG A 542 4.10 -31.90 -10.11
C ARG A 542 2.96 -31.10 -9.48
N LEU A 543 2.84 -29.81 -9.80
CA LEU A 543 1.83 -28.92 -9.21
C LEU A 543 0.42 -29.20 -9.75
N LYS A 544 0.26 -29.56 -11.02
CA LYS A 544 -1.07 -29.90 -11.58
C LYS A 544 -1.64 -31.21 -11.03
N GLU A 545 -0.80 -32.12 -10.51
CA GLU A 545 -1.23 -33.33 -9.82
C GLU A 545 -1.74 -33.07 -8.39
N GLN A 546 -1.43 -31.90 -7.81
CA GLN A 546 -1.84 -31.54 -6.46
C GLN A 546 -3.29 -31.01 -6.43
N PRO A 547 -4.17 -31.56 -5.58
CA PRO A 547 -5.53 -31.06 -5.41
C PRO A 547 -5.55 -29.58 -5.00
N GLY A 548 -6.29 -28.75 -5.75
CA GLY A 548 -6.48 -27.34 -5.42
C GLY A 548 -5.38 -26.39 -5.92
N SER A 549 -4.37 -26.89 -6.66
CA SER A 549 -3.33 -26.05 -7.25
C SER A 549 -3.88 -25.04 -8.25
N LYS A 550 -3.51 -23.76 -8.09
CA LYS A 550 -4.03 -22.63 -8.87
C LYS A 550 -3.05 -22.11 -9.93
N GLY A 551 -1.78 -22.50 -9.86
CA GLY A 551 -0.72 -21.94 -10.69
C GLY A 551 0.66 -22.33 -10.19
N ILE A 552 1.66 -21.58 -10.66
CA ILE A 552 3.07 -21.67 -10.24
C ILE A 552 3.40 -20.46 -9.39
N THR A 553 3.97 -20.65 -8.21
CA THR A 553 4.49 -19.53 -7.40
C THR A 553 5.83 -19.08 -7.97
N MET A 554 6.00 -17.77 -8.17
CA MET A 554 7.24 -17.19 -8.70
C MET A 554 7.87 -16.32 -7.61
N TYR A 555 8.65 -16.94 -6.73
CA TYR A 555 9.18 -16.30 -5.51
C TYR A 555 10.04 -15.07 -5.84
N ASP A 556 11.06 -15.26 -6.67
CA ASP A 556 12.10 -14.26 -6.96
C ASP A 556 11.66 -13.08 -7.81
N ILE A 557 10.59 -13.26 -8.61
CA ILE A 557 10.08 -12.18 -9.46
C ILE A 557 9.68 -10.97 -8.61
N LEU A 558 9.10 -11.19 -7.43
CA LEU A 558 8.69 -10.10 -6.55
C LEU A 558 9.88 -9.33 -5.97
N ALA A 559 11.02 -9.98 -5.73
CA ALA A 559 12.25 -9.30 -5.32
C ALA A 559 12.86 -8.45 -6.44
N ILE A 560 12.78 -8.89 -7.71
CA ILE A 560 13.14 -8.05 -8.85
C ILE A 560 12.16 -6.87 -9.01
N MET A 561 10.86 -7.10 -8.79
CA MET A 561 9.83 -6.08 -8.93
C MET A 561 9.89 -5.02 -7.84
N ALA A 562 10.19 -5.37 -6.60
CA ALA A 562 10.15 -4.46 -5.45
C ALA A 562 10.89 -3.12 -5.66
N PRO A 563 12.14 -3.07 -6.16
CA PRO A 563 12.84 -1.81 -6.42
C PRO A 563 12.46 -1.11 -7.74
N ILE A 564 11.68 -1.76 -8.62
CA ILE A 564 11.34 -1.27 -9.96
C ILE A 564 9.90 -0.74 -10.02
N TYR A 565 9.00 -1.42 -9.33
CA TYR A 565 7.55 -1.20 -9.33
C TYR A 565 7.06 -0.91 -7.92
N GLU A 566 7.68 0.06 -7.24
CA GLU A 566 7.35 0.43 -5.86
C GLU A 566 5.87 0.78 -5.68
N ASP A 567 5.23 1.37 -6.70
CA ASP A 567 3.79 1.70 -6.71
C ASP A 567 2.86 0.46 -6.67
N TYR A 568 3.39 -0.75 -6.89
CA TYR A 568 2.63 -2.00 -6.83
C TYR A 568 2.65 -2.61 -5.42
N ILE A 569 3.45 -2.05 -4.51
CA ILE A 569 3.54 -2.50 -3.12
C ILE A 569 2.38 -1.90 -2.34
N GLU A 570 1.40 -2.73 -1.96
CA GLU A 570 0.22 -2.27 -1.20
C GLU A 570 0.57 -1.83 0.23
N SER A 571 1.56 -2.48 0.84
CA SER A 571 2.00 -2.17 2.21
C SER A 571 3.46 -2.53 2.44
N LYS A 572 4.13 -1.73 3.27
CA LYS A 572 5.50 -1.95 3.76
C LYS A 572 5.53 -1.58 5.23
N ALA A 573 6.25 -2.36 6.03
CA ALA A 573 6.46 -2.10 7.45
C ALA A 573 7.94 -2.26 7.80
N GLU A 574 8.39 -1.48 8.78
CA GLU A 574 9.75 -1.54 9.31
C GLU A 574 9.75 -2.27 10.65
N TYR A 575 10.64 -3.24 10.79
CA TYR A 575 10.77 -4.04 12.00
C TYR A 575 12.24 -4.15 12.43
N LYS A 576 12.46 -4.23 13.73
CA LYS A 576 13.72 -4.81 14.24
C LYS A 576 13.66 -6.32 14.03
N THR A 577 14.66 -6.88 13.36
CA THR A 577 14.65 -8.29 12.97
C THR A 577 15.91 -8.99 13.42
N SER A 578 15.78 -10.25 13.84
CA SER A 578 16.88 -11.17 14.09
C SER A 578 16.56 -12.56 13.53
N ILE A 579 17.46 -13.52 13.73
CA ILE A 579 17.29 -14.90 13.27
C ILE A 579 17.71 -15.88 14.37
N GLU A 580 16.96 -16.97 14.52
CA GLU A 580 17.27 -18.02 15.48
C GLU A 580 18.39 -18.95 14.97
N LEU A 581 19.50 -19.01 15.71
CA LEU A 581 20.70 -19.76 15.34
C LEU A 581 20.81 -21.14 16.01
N ASN A 582 20.21 -21.36 17.18
CA ASN A 582 20.52 -22.52 18.01
C ASN A 582 19.37 -23.54 18.09
N GLY A 583 18.13 -23.06 18.15
CA GLY A 583 16.96 -23.86 18.51
C GLY A 583 16.78 -25.14 17.69
N GLY A 584 16.50 -26.27 18.34
CA GLY A 584 16.27 -27.55 17.67
C GLY A 584 15.03 -27.56 16.76
N ILE A 585 14.04 -26.73 17.08
CA ILE A 585 12.78 -26.62 16.32
C ILE A 585 12.78 -25.38 15.42
N THR A 586 13.27 -24.24 15.89
CA THR A 586 13.10 -22.92 15.26
C THR A 586 14.35 -22.35 14.59
N ARG A 587 15.49 -23.08 14.55
CA ARG A 587 16.67 -22.63 13.80
C ARG A 587 16.30 -22.28 12.35
N GLY A 588 16.70 -21.10 11.91
CA GLY A 588 16.37 -20.53 10.59
C GLY A 588 15.12 -19.65 10.58
N GLU A 589 14.42 -19.48 11.69
CA GLU A 589 13.26 -18.59 11.78
C GLU A 589 13.72 -17.12 11.88
N LEU A 590 13.16 -16.26 11.02
CA LEU A 590 13.31 -14.81 11.15
C LEU A 590 12.33 -14.28 12.18
N VAL A 591 12.85 -13.60 13.19
CA VAL A 591 12.06 -13.04 14.29
C VAL A 591 11.90 -11.54 14.07
N PHE A 592 10.68 -11.10 13.80
CA PHE A 592 10.31 -9.69 13.61
C PHE A 592 9.69 -9.11 14.88
N ASP A 593 10.28 -8.04 15.43
CA ASP A 593 9.71 -7.34 16.60
C ASP A 593 8.60 -6.38 16.17
N LYS A 594 7.38 -6.91 16.01
CA LYS A 594 6.19 -6.13 15.62
C LYS A 594 5.80 -5.06 16.67
N ARG A 595 6.33 -5.11 17.91
CA ARG A 595 6.12 -4.10 18.97
C ARG A 595 6.78 -2.75 18.65
N SER A 596 7.72 -2.73 17.70
CA SER A 596 8.52 -1.56 17.35
C SER A 596 7.90 -0.61 16.31
N THR A 597 6.70 -0.90 15.82
CA THR A 597 6.04 -0.11 14.76
C THR A 597 5.38 1.18 15.30
N PRO A 598 5.47 2.32 14.59
CA PRO A 598 4.84 3.58 14.98
C PRO A 598 3.31 3.52 15.09
N ASP A 599 2.65 2.63 14.34
CA ASP A 599 1.19 2.53 14.37
C ASP A 599 0.68 1.71 15.56
N VAL A 600 1.46 0.76 16.09
CA VAL A 600 1.18 0.17 17.41
C VAL A 600 1.37 1.23 18.50
N LEU A 601 2.31 2.17 18.34
CA LEU A 601 2.48 3.31 19.25
C LEU A 601 1.37 4.39 19.14
N LYS A 602 0.56 4.41 18.07
CA LYS A 602 -0.60 5.32 17.94
C LYS A 602 -1.83 4.84 18.70
N ASN A 603 -1.96 3.53 18.91
CA ASN A 603 -2.89 2.98 19.88
C ASN A 603 -2.22 3.01 21.26
N ASP A 604 -2.11 4.21 21.84
CA ASP A 604 -2.03 4.59 23.27
C ASP A 604 -1.52 3.59 24.36
N TRP A 605 -0.73 2.58 24.01
CA TRP A 605 -0.40 1.48 24.95
C TRP A 605 0.65 1.88 25.96
N LYS A 606 1.46 2.90 25.64
CA LYS A 606 2.45 3.45 26.58
C LYS A 606 1.88 4.50 27.54
N SER A 607 0.60 4.88 27.45
CA SER A 607 0.09 6.02 28.20
C SER A 607 -1.15 5.81 29.09
N SER A 608 -1.93 4.74 29.00
CA SER A 608 -3.16 4.70 29.83
C SER A 608 -3.84 3.37 30.14
N SER A 609 -3.31 2.21 29.72
CA SER A 609 -3.87 0.91 30.13
C SER A 609 -2.83 -0.21 30.15
N ASN A 610 -1.80 -0.07 30.99
CA ASN A 610 -0.99 -1.21 31.41
C ASN A 610 -1.83 -2.09 32.35
N THR A 611 -2.69 -2.94 31.79
CA THR A 611 -3.31 -4.04 32.51
C THR A 611 -2.46 -5.29 32.24
N ASP A 612 -1.31 -5.40 32.90
CA ASP A 612 -0.45 -6.58 32.78
C ASP A 612 0.03 -7.05 34.18
N SER A 613 -0.04 -8.38 34.35
CA SER A 613 0.72 -9.31 35.23
C SER A 613 0.57 -9.36 36.76
N GLY A 614 -0.67 -9.26 37.25
CA GLY A 614 -1.03 -9.67 38.61
C GLY A 614 -2.47 -9.33 38.99
N VAL A 615 -3.02 -8.29 38.36
CA VAL A 615 -4.41 -7.85 38.53
C VAL A 615 -5.37 -8.75 37.76
N ASP A 616 -4.98 -9.22 36.58
CA ASP A 616 -5.71 -10.19 35.75
C ASP A 616 -5.88 -11.54 36.46
N ASP A 617 -4.80 -12.07 37.04
CA ASP A 617 -4.83 -13.28 37.86
C ASP A 617 -5.77 -13.11 39.07
N ALA A 618 -5.66 -11.97 39.76
CA ALA A 618 -6.52 -11.66 40.90
C ALA A 618 -8.00 -11.56 40.49
N LEU A 619 -8.31 -10.92 39.35
CA LEU A 619 -9.67 -10.82 38.80
C LEU A 619 -10.21 -12.19 38.37
N ALA A 620 -9.39 -13.03 37.73
CA ALA A 620 -9.75 -14.38 37.36
C ALA A 620 -10.07 -15.23 38.61
N ILE A 621 -9.26 -15.13 39.66
CA ILE A 621 -9.51 -15.80 40.96
C ILE A 621 -10.80 -15.26 41.60
N MET A 622 -11.03 -13.95 41.60
CA MET A 622 -12.24 -13.35 42.15
C MET A 622 -13.50 -13.82 41.41
N LEU A 623 -13.47 -13.86 40.08
CA LEU A 623 -14.57 -14.34 39.25
C LEU A 623 -14.81 -15.85 39.46
N ALA A 624 -13.75 -16.65 39.48
CA ALA A 624 -13.84 -18.07 39.76
C ALA A 624 -14.46 -18.32 41.14
N THR A 625 -14.02 -17.58 42.16
CA THR A 625 -14.55 -17.68 43.52
C THR A 625 -16.02 -17.25 43.59
N TYR A 626 -16.42 -16.22 42.84
CA TYR A 626 -17.82 -15.84 42.70
C TYR A 626 -18.63 -16.99 42.09
N CYS A 627 -18.19 -17.55 40.96
CA CYS A 627 -18.82 -18.69 40.31
C CYS A 627 -18.90 -19.91 41.25
N HIS A 628 -17.88 -20.15 42.07
CA HIS A 628 -17.86 -21.21 43.07
C HIS A 628 -18.94 -21.02 44.14
N LYS A 629 -19.01 -19.82 44.74
CA LYS A 629 -20.04 -19.48 45.73
C LYS A 629 -21.47 -19.57 45.19
N HIS A 630 -21.62 -19.44 43.87
CA HIS A 630 -22.90 -19.53 43.17
C HIS A 630 -23.15 -20.90 42.49
N ASN A 631 -22.38 -21.95 42.83
CA ASN A 631 -22.51 -23.32 42.32
C ASN A 631 -22.43 -23.43 40.79
N MET A 632 -21.72 -22.51 40.14
CA MET A 632 -21.46 -22.56 38.69
C MET A 632 -20.24 -23.41 38.36
N ILE A 633 -19.22 -23.39 39.23
CA ILE A 633 -18.02 -24.22 39.16
C ILE A 633 -17.68 -24.74 40.57
N ASP A 634 -16.93 -25.82 40.67
CA ASP A 634 -16.41 -26.32 41.95
C ASP A 634 -14.88 -26.18 41.96
N ILE A 635 -14.35 -25.37 42.89
CA ILE A 635 -12.91 -25.13 43.01
C ILE A 635 -12.40 -26.02 44.13
N MET A 636 -11.58 -27.01 43.77
CA MET A 636 -11.04 -27.97 44.74
C MET A 636 -9.86 -27.43 45.53
N ALA A 637 -8.97 -26.67 44.88
CA ALA A 637 -7.75 -26.15 45.48
C ALA A 637 -7.19 -25.01 44.62
N ILE A 638 -6.38 -24.14 45.23
CA ILE A 638 -5.58 -23.13 44.53
C ILE A 638 -4.11 -23.36 44.84
N THR A 639 -3.28 -23.46 43.81
CA THR A 639 -1.83 -23.61 43.97
C THR A 639 -1.10 -22.35 43.53
N CYS A 640 -0.19 -21.85 44.36
CA CYS A 640 0.65 -20.71 44.04
C CYS A 640 2.00 -21.16 43.46
N THR A 641 2.58 -20.36 42.58
CA THR A 641 3.91 -20.57 41.99
C THR A 641 4.59 -19.21 41.86
N HIS A 642 5.91 -19.19 41.65
CA HIS A 642 6.64 -17.97 41.30
C HIS A 642 6.06 -17.31 40.05
N GLY A 643 6.29 -16.00 39.91
CA GLY A 643 5.80 -15.22 38.78
C GLY A 643 6.42 -13.83 38.81
N MET A 644 5.61 -12.78 38.74
CA MET A 644 6.13 -11.41 38.83
C MET A 644 6.81 -11.13 40.18
N THR A 645 6.20 -11.64 41.26
CA THR A 645 6.76 -11.59 42.62
C THR A 645 7.05 -13.01 43.14
N ASN A 646 7.76 -13.09 44.28
CA ASN A 646 8.09 -14.37 44.91
C ASN A 646 6.82 -15.12 45.35
N VAL A 647 6.90 -16.45 45.45
CA VAL A 647 5.74 -17.30 45.75
C VAL A 647 5.05 -16.96 47.07
N ASP A 648 5.77 -16.42 48.07
CA ASP A 648 5.16 -16.03 49.36
C ASP A 648 4.24 -14.82 49.19
N ASN A 649 4.66 -13.84 48.38
CA ASN A 649 3.82 -12.71 48.03
C ASN A 649 2.65 -13.14 47.14
N VAL A 650 2.86 -14.08 46.19
CA VAL A 650 1.76 -14.66 45.41
C VAL A 650 0.71 -15.30 46.33
N CYS A 651 1.13 -16.11 47.32
CA CYS A 651 0.19 -16.72 48.28
C CYS A 651 -0.61 -15.67 49.06
N LYS A 652 0.03 -14.58 49.50
CA LYS A 652 -0.65 -13.46 50.17
C LYS A 652 -1.68 -12.81 49.24
N ASN A 653 -1.30 -12.55 47.99
CA ASN A 653 -2.16 -11.92 46.99
C ASN A 653 -3.38 -12.78 46.65
N VAL A 654 -3.20 -14.10 46.51
CA VAL A 654 -4.30 -15.05 46.34
C VAL A 654 -5.24 -15.00 47.55
N CYS A 655 -4.72 -15.04 48.77
CA CYS A 655 -5.55 -14.94 49.97
C CYS A 655 -6.29 -13.60 50.07
N LEU A 656 -5.68 -12.50 49.61
CA LEU A 656 -6.33 -11.19 49.49
C LEU A 656 -7.46 -11.22 48.48
N ALA A 657 -7.25 -11.81 47.29
CA ALA A 657 -8.29 -11.95 46.26
C ALA A 657 -9.47 -12.81 46.73
N LEU A 658 -9.21 -13.85 47.53
CA LEU A 658 -10.24 -14.70 48.11
C LEU A 658 -11.08 -14.00 49.20
N ARG A 659 -10.53 -12.98 49.87
CA ARG A 659 -11.06 -12.32 51.10
C ARG A 659 -11.87 -13.28 51.99
N ALA A 660 -11.15 -14.20 52.62
CA ALA A 660 -11.67 -15.18 53.60
C ALA A 660 -12.65 -16.25 53.04
N GLY A 661 -12.47 -16.68 51.79
CA GLY A 661 -13.08 -17.91 51.28
C GLY A 661 -12.44 -19.18 51.90
N GLU A 662 -13.23 -20.23 52.11
CA GLU A 662 -12.81 -21.54 52.67
C GLU A 662 -12.06 -22.42 51.64
N LEU A 663 -11.30 -21.84 50.72
CA LEU A 663 -10.57 -22.60 49.70
C LEU A 663 -9.13 -22.89 50.17
N GLU A 664 -8.70 -24.13 49.99
CA GLU A 664 -7.34 -24.55 50.32
C GLU A 664 -6.32 -23.91 49.36
N VAL A 665 -5.34 -23.19 49.92
CA VAL A 665 -4.26 -22.53 49.18
C VAL A 665 -2.94 -23.23 49.47
N TYR A 666 -2.27 -23.72 48.44
CA TYR A 666 -1.04 -24.48 48.54
C TYR A 666 0.15 -23.69 47.97
N ARG A 667 1.22 -23.58 48.75
CA ARG A 667 2.47 -22.97 48.29
C ARG A 667 3.23 -23.92 47.36
N GLY A 668 3.71 -23.40 46.22
CA GLY A 668 4.42 -24.19 45.21
C GLY A 668 5.82 -23.70 44.89
N CYS A 669 6.20 -23.83 43.62
CA CYS A 669 7.56 -23.61 43.11
C CYS A 669 8.05 -22.18 43.36
N GLU A 670 9.27 -22.04 43.90
CA GLU A 670 9.95 -20.75 44.10
C GLU A 670 10.63 -20.24 42.83
N GLY A 671 10.75 -21.09 41.82
CA GLY A 671 11.39 -20.78 40.55
C GLY A 671 11.13 -21.87 39.51
N PRO A 672 11.69 -21.70 38.30
CA PRO A 672 11.55 -22.67 37.22
C PRO A 672 12.26 -23.99 37.53
N ILE A 673 11.88 -25.05 36.81
CA ILE A 673 12.50 -26.38 36.92
C ILE A 673 14.00 -26.32 36.64
N LEU A 674 14.40 -25.56 35.61
CA LEU A 674 15.81 -25.25 35.31
C LEU A 674 16.05 -23.74 35.32
N GLY A 675 17.24 -23.35 35.79
CA GLY A 675 17.68 -21.95 35.81
C GLY A 675 17.46 -21.24 37.14
N HIS A 676 17.52 -19.91 37.11
CA HIS A 676 17.38 -19.06 38.30
C HIS A 676 16.18 -18.13 38.14
N TYR A 677 15.34 -18.09 39.17
CA TYR A 677 14.27 -17.11 39.28
C TYR A 677 14.85 -15.75 39.68
N ILE A 678 14.54 -14.71 38.91
CA ILE A 678 14.80 -13.32 39.25
C ILE A 678 13.44 -12.60 39.24
N PRO A 679 12.95 -12.15 40.41
CA PRO A 679 11.74 -11.34 40.49
C PRO A 679 11.93 -10.04 39.71
N ASN A 680 10.89 -9.59 39.02
CA ASN A 680 10.85 -8.29 38.37
C ASN A 680 9.87 -7.38 39.15
N ASP A 681 10.17 -6.09 39.23
CA ASP A 681 9.39 -5.11 39.98
C ASP A 681 8.39 -4.34 39.11
N TRP A 682 7.97 -4.91 37.97
CA TRP A 682 7.09 -4.25 36.99
C TRP A 682 5.78 -3.75 37.61
N ASP A 683 5.23 -4.52 38.55
CA ASP A 683 3.96 -4.21 39.24
C ASP A 683 4.18 -3.91 40.74
N GLY A 684 5.32 -3.31 41.08
CA GLY A 684 5.69 -3.02 42.46
C GLY A 684 6.20 -4.24 43.23
N ALA A 685 6.67 -4.04 44.46
CA ALA A 685 7.32 -5.09 45.25
C ALA A 685 6.34 -6.20 45.69
N ASP A 686 5.07 -5.86 45.85
CA ASP A 686 4.00 -6.80 46.19
C ASP A 686 3.37 -7.51 44.97
N GLY A 687 3.65 -7.06 43.74
CA GLY A 687 3.04 -7.59 42.51
C GLY A 687 1.58 -7.19 42.29
N LEU A 688 1.06 -6.20 43.04
CA LEU A 688 -0.29 -5.62 42.93
C LEU A 688 -0.24 -4.07 42.98
N GLY A 689 0.80 -3.48 42.36
CA GLY A 689 1.00 -2.04 42.28
C GLY A 689 1.34 -1.36 43.60
N ASP A 690 1.88 -2.10 44.58
CA ASP A 690 2.20 -1.65 45.94
C ASP A 690 0.99 -1.10 46.74
N SER A 691 -0.22 -1.37 46.27
CA SER A 691 -1.49 -0.86 46.82
C SER A 691 -2.02 -1.66 48.01
N THR A 692 -1.44 -2.83 48.28
CA THR A 692 -1.90 -3.73 49.37
C THR A 692 -1.57 -3.21 50.77
N LYS A 693 -0.68 -2.21 50.89
CA LYS A 693 -0.25 -1.62 52.18
C LYS A 693 -1.39 -0.95 52.94
N ASP A 694 -2.40 -0.46 52.24
CA ASP A 694 -3.57 0.21 52.82
C ASP A 694 -4.76 -0.74 53.07
N MET A 695 -4.62 -2.03 52.73
CA MET A 695 -5.67 -3.02 52.96
C MET A 695 -5.64 -3.56 54.39
N PRO A 696 -6.81 -3.90 54.98
CA PRO A 696 -6.86 -4.51 56.30
C PRO A 696 -6.14 -5.86 56.30
N PRO A 697 -5.46 -6.22 57.41
CA PRO A 697 -4.78 -7.50 57.52
C PRO A 697 -5.77 -8.65 57.38
N ILE A 698 -5.32 -9.69 56.68
CA ILE A 698 -6.05 -10.95 56.51
C ILE A 698 -5.27 -12.09 57.16
N ASP A 699 -5.99 -13.05 57.75
CA ASP A 699 -5.39 -14.33 58.14
C ASP A 699 -5.13 -15.14 56.87
N VAL A 700 -3.86 -15.26 56.51
CA VAL A 700 -3.40 -16.05 55.37
C VAL A 700 -3.27 -17.49 55.83
N HIS A 701 -4.24 -18.34 55.48
CA HIS A 701 -4.14 -19.77 55.70
C HIS A 701 -3.55 -20.43 54.45
N ILE A 702 -2.37 -21.03 54.61
CA ILE A 702 -1.67 -21.77 53.56
C ILE A 702 -1.49 -23.19 54.07
N GLU A 703 -1.86 -24.17 53.26
CA GLU A 703 -1.70 -25.57 53.57
C GLU A 703 -0.22 -25.95 53.73
N SER A 704 0.05 -26.89 54.63
CA SER A 704 1.42 -27.38 54.87
C SER A 704 1.93 -28.30 53.75
N GLU A 705 1.02 -28.89 52.98
CA GLU A 705 1.36 -29.70 51.81
C GLU A 705 1.85 -28.81 50.67
N TYR A 706 2.84 -29.30 49.92
CA TYR A 706 3.39 -28.58 48.78
C TYR A 706 2.46 -28.68 47.56
N ALA A 707 2.32 -27.61 46.78
CA ALA A 707 1.39 -27.54 45.66
C ALA A 707 1.48 -28.74 44.68
N ALA A 708 2.69 -29.13 44.29
CA ALA A 708 2.88 -30.25 43.38
C ALA A 708 2.41 -31.60 43.97
N ASN A 709 2.57 -31.80 45.28
CA ASN A 709 2.07 -32.99 45.99
C ASN A 709 0.53 -33.00 46.03
N ALA A 710 -0.07 -31.84 46.35
CA ALA A 710 -1.52 -31.69 46.35
C ALA A 710 -2.12 -31.95 44.96
N LEU A 711 -1.51 -31.42 43.89
CA LEU A 711 -1.93 -31.70 42.50
C LEU A 711 -1.93 -33.20 42.19
N VAL A 712 -0.85 -33.91 42.52
CA VAL A 712 -0.76 -35.37 42.31
C VAL A 712 -1.80 -36.13 43.11
N ARG A 713 -1.98 -35.77 44.40
CA ARG A 713 -2.96 -36.40 45.28
C ARG A 713 -4.39 -36.21 44.77
N LEU A 714 -4.78 -34.96 44.51
CA LEU A 714 -6.13 -34.62 44.04
C LEU A 714 -6.43 -35.27 42.68
N ALA A 715 -5.48 -35.28 41.75
CA ALA A 715 -5.64 -35.96 40.47
C ALA A 715 -5.90 -37.46 40.64
N ARG A 716 -5.20 -38.13 41.56
CA ARG A 716 -5.41 -39.56 41.86
C ARG A 716 -6.74 -39.83 42.56
N GLU A 717 -7.17 -38.96 43.46
CA GLU A 717 -8.44 -39.07 44.19
C GLU A 717 -9.65 -38.84 43.26
N HIS A 718 -9.48 -38.01 42.23
CA HIS A 718 -10.53 -37.62 41.29
C HIS A 718 -10.15 -37.85 39.82
N PRO A 719 -9.89 -39.10 39.41
CA PRO A 719 -9.34 -39.41 38.09
C PRO A 719 -10.32 -39.00 36.99
N LYS A 720 -9.79 -38.23 36.02
CA LYS A 720 -10.47 -37.69 34.84
C LYS A 720 -11.65 -36.77 35.14
N GLN A 721 -11.71 -36.21 36.35
CA GLN A 721 -12.75 -35.25 36.75
C GLN A 721 -12.21 -33.82 36.83
N ILE A 722 -10.91 -33.66 37.08
CA ILE A 722 -10.26 -32.35 37.28
C ILE A 722 -9.90 -31.72 35.93
N THR A 723 -10.41 -30.52 35.67
CA THR A 723 -9.84 -29.59 34.69
C THR A 723 -8.88 -28.65 35.41
N LEU A 724 -7.60 -28.70 35.07
CA LEU A 724 -6.58 -27.86 35.69
C LEU A 724 -6.47 -26.54 34.92
N ILE A 725 -6.70 -25.41 35.60
CA ILE A 725 -6.59 -24.07 35.00
C ILE A 725 -5.32 -23.39 35.53
N THR A 726 -4.46 -22.91 34.63
CA THR A 726 -3.17 -22.34 35.00
C THR A 726 -3.07 -20.91 34.51
N LEU A 727 -2.93 -19.99 35.48
CA LEU A 727 -2.85 -18.57 35.22
C LEU A 727 -1.39 -18.06 35.19
N GLY A 728 -0.49 -18.74 35.93
CA GLY A 728 0.93 -18.40 36.03
C GLY A 728 1.86 -19.47 35.44
N PRO A 729 3.19 -19.34 35.68
CA PRO A 729 4.20 -20.27 35.19
C PRO A 729 3.92 -21.75 35.49
N LEU A 730 4.28 -22.63 34.57
CA LEU A 730 3.87 -24.04 34.58
C LEU A 730 4.68 -24.93 35.55
N SER A 731 5.54 -24.34 36.39
CA SER A 731 6.50 -25.05 37.25
C SER A 731 5.87 -26.09 38.17
N ASN A 732 4.72 -25.77 38.78
CA ASN A 732 4.00 -26.72 39.64
C ASN A 732 3.55 -27.98 38.85
N ILE A 733 3.14 -27.81 37.59
CA ILE A 733 2.67 -28.91 36.73
C ILE A 733 3.84 -29.78 36.31
N GLY A 734 4.92 -29.18 35.82
CA GLY A 734 6.11 -29.94 35.44
C GLY A 734 6.69 -30.69 36.66
N THR A 735 6.69 -30.06 37.84
CA THR A 735 7.08 -30.72 39.10
C THR A 735 6.14 -31.85 39.49
N ALA A 736 4.81 -31.67 39.36
CA ALA A 736 3.83 -32.73 39.62
C ALA A 736 4.05 -33.94 38.71
N TYR A 737 4.38 -33.73 37.43
CA TYR A 737 4.73 -34.81 36.51
C TYR A 737 6.06 -35.50 36.89
N ILE A 738 7.06 -34.75 37.35
CA ILE A 738 8.32 -35.33 37.84
C ILE A 738 8.08 -36.20 39.08
N LEU A 739 7.15 -35.80 39.96
CA LEU A 739 6.75 -36.58 41.14
C LEU A 739 5.93 -37.83 40.75
N ASP A 740 5.08 -37.73 39.72
CA ASP A 740 4.27 -38.82 39.21
C ASP A 740 4.10 -38.73 37.68
N ASN A 741 4.74 -39.63 36.94
CA ASN A 741 4.66 -39.67 35.48
C ASN A 741 3.28 -40.07 34.93
N HIS A 742 2.35 -40.49 35.79
CA HIS A 742 0.94 -40.71 35.47
C HIS A 742 0.04 -39.52 35.84
N PHE A 743 0.59 -38.42 36.34
CA PHE A 743 -0.17 -37.23 36.74
C PHE A 743 -1.15 -36.78 35.66
N PHE A 744 -0.68 -36.62 34.42
CA PHE A 744 -1.53 -36.20 33.30
C PHE A 744 -2.60 -37.22 32.89
N ASP A 745 -2.37 -38.52 33.11
CA ASP A 745 -3.33 -39.58 32.77
C ASP A 745 -4.61 -39.48 33.64
N ASN A 746 -4.48 -38.83 34.81
CA ASN A 746 -5.54 -38.63 35.78
C ASN A 746 -6.29 -37.30 35.61
N LEU A 747 -5.84 -36.40 34.75
CA LEU A 747 -6.54 -35.15 34.48
C LEU A 747 -7.58 -35.33 33.37
N ARG A 748 -8.66 -34.55 33.43
CA ARG A 748 -9.62 -34.44 32.32
C ARG A 748 -9.04 -33.59 31.21
N GLU A 749 -8.56 -32.41 31.58
CA GLU A 749 -8.10 -31.36 30.68
C GLU A 749 -7.17 -30.41 31.43
N ILE A 750 -6.24 -29.79 30.72
CA ILE A 750 -5.46 -28.66 31.21
C ILE A 750 -5.78 -27.47 30.31
N VAL A 751 -6.21 -26.38 30.93
CA VAL A 751 -6.40 -25.07 30.30
C VAL A 751 -5.30 -24.17 30.82
N PHE A 752 -4.37 -23.76 29.96
CA PHE A 752 -3.25 -22.93 30.38
C PHE A 752 -3.23 -21.61 29.62
N MET A 753 -2.97 -20.52 30.34
CA MET A 753 -2.64 -19.25 29.72
C MET A 753 -1.18 -19.30 29.25
N GLY A 754 -0.97 -19.27 27.94
CA GLY A 754 0.36 -19.41 27.38
C GLY A 754 0.42 -19.30 25.86
N GLY A 755 1.57 -18.83 25.38
CA GLY A 755 1.86 -18.67 23.97
C GLY A 755 1.18 -17.47 23.29
N THR A 756 1.51 -17.30 22.02
CA THR A 756 0.93 -16.31 21.11
C THR A 756 0.76 -16.94 19.73
N VAL A 757 -0.27 -16.52 19.00
CA VAL A 757 -0.58 -17.07 17.67
C VAL A 757 -0.46 -15.96 16.62
N ASP A 758 -1.30 -14.93 16.73
CA ASP A 758 -1.38 -13.85 15.74
C ASP A 758 -0.80 -12.52 16.25
N TYR A 759 -0.30 -12.48 17.49
CA TYR A 759 0.15 -11.26 18.15
C TYR A 759 1.62 -11.32 18.60
N THR A 760 2.11 -10.20 19.12
CA THR A 760 3.42 -10.17 19.77
C THR A 760 3.35 -10.72 21.17
N GLY A 761 4.41 -11.40 21.59
CA GLY A 761 4.58 -11.77 22.99
C GLY A 761 4.66 -10.56 23.94
N ASN A 762 4.24 -10.75 25.19
CA ASN A 762 4.32 -9.71 26.23
C ASN A 762 5.75 -9.49 26.76
N ILE A 763 6.66 -10.46 26.61
CA ILE A 763 8.05 -10.34 27.09
C ILE A 763 9.05 -10.12 25.95
N GLY A 764 8.84 -10.81 24.83
CA GLY A 764 9.68 -10.74 23.65
C GLY A 764 8.86 -10.62 22.38
N PRO A 765 9.51 -10.54 21.19
CA PRO A 765 8.81 -10.49 19.91
C PRO A 765 7.78 -11.61 19.74
N VAL A 766 8.10 -12.82 20.23
CA VAL A 766 7.28 -14.04 20.13
C VAL A 766 7.07 -14.75 21.48
N GLN A 767 7.55 -14.17 22.58
CA GLN A 767 7.61 -14.84 23.89
C GLN A 767 6.48 -14.39 24.80
N GLU A 768 5.64 -15.34 25.21
CA GLU A 768 4.66 -15.17 26.28
C GLU A 768 5.30 -15.48 27.65
N PHE A 769 4.92 -14.71 28.68
CA PHE A 769 5.49 -14.73 30.02
C PHE A 769 5.47 -16.11 30.70
N ASN A 770 4.33 -16.76 30.84
CA ASN A 770 4.21 -18.01 31.58
C ASN A 770 5.06 -19.13 30.98
N VAL A 771 5.08 -19.24 29.65
CA VAL A 771 5.92 -20.20 28.94
C VAL A 771 7.40 -19.80 29.02
N GLN A 772 7.73 -18.52 28.89
CA GLN A 772 9.11 -18.02 28.98
C GLN A 772 9.70 -18.19 30.38
N ARG A 773 8.87 -18.13 31.43
CA ARG A 773 9.31 -18.26 32.82
C ARG A 773 9.72 -19.66 33.21
N ASP A 774 9.13 -20.69 32.60
CA ASP A 774 9.55 -22.09 32.78
C ASP A 774 9.28 -22.90 31.49
N PRO A 775 10.13 -22.73 30.46
CA PRO A 775 9.95 -23.40 29.18
C PRO A 775 10.11 -24.92 29.30
N GLU A 776 10.88 -25.41 30.27
CA GLU A 776 11.04 -26.82 30.56
C GLU A 776 9.74 -27.44 31.08
N ALA A 777 9.06 -26.78 32.02
CA ALA A 777 7.76 -27.25 32.49
C ALA A 777 6.72 -27.29 31.35
N CYS A 778 6.73 -26.28 30.47
CA CYS A 778 5.89 -26.26 29.28
C CYS A 778 6.20 -27.43 28.34
N ALA A 779 7.49 -27.67 28.06
CA ALA A 779 7.93 -28.79 27.22
C ALA A 779 7.55 -30.15 27.82
N ILE A 780 7.67 -30.33 29.13
CA ILE A 780 7.22 -31.53 29.85
C ILE A 780 5.72 -31.73 29.65
N MET A 781 4.92 -30.69 29.85
CA MET A 781 3.47 -30.75 29.67
C MET A 781 3.10 -31.11 28.22
N LEU A 782 3.59 -30.35 27.23
CA LEU A 782 3.27 -30.56 25.81
C LEU A 782 3.72 -31.93 25.28
N SER A 783 4.82 -32.47 25.81
CA SER A 783 5.35 -33.76 25.35
C SER A 783 4.67 -34.97 25.99
N ASN A 784 4.06 -34.81 27.17
CA ASN A 784 3.61 -35.95 27.99
C ASN A 784 2.11 -35.94 28.34
N ALA A 785 1.42 -34.80 28.21
CA ALA A 785 0.01 -34.74 28.52
C ALA A 785 -0.82 -35.54 27.50
N LYS A 786 -1.62 -36.47 28.01
CA LYS A 786 -2.56 -37.28 27.20
C LYS A 786 -4.02 -36.86 27.41
N CYS A 787 -4.27 -35.98 28.36
CA CYS A 787 -5.56 -35.34 28.59
C CYS A 787 -5.82 -34.25 27.55
N GLY A 788 -7.03 -33.65 27.56
CA GLY A 788 -7.28 -32.46 26.75
C GLY A 788 -6.28 -31.35 27.09
N LEU A 789 -5.78 -30.64 26.07
CA LEU A 789 -4.93 -29.46 26.23
C LEU A 789 -5.58 -28.29 25.51
N MET A 790 -5.80 -27.20 26.23
CA MET A 790 -6.29 -25.94 25.69
C MET A 790 -5.33 -24.82 26.08
N SER A 791 -4.76 -24.16 25.08
CA SER A 791 -3.96 -22.95 25.25
C SER A 791 -4.90 -21.75 25.15
N VAL A 792 -4.86 -20.85 26.13
CA VAL A 792 -5.45 -19.51 26.05
C VAL A 792 -4.30 -18.57 25.73
N ALA A 793 -4.21 -18.15 24.46
CA ALA A 793 -3.14 -17.28 24.00
C ALA A 793 -3.24 -15.89 24.66
N TRP A 794 -2.10 -15.26 24.88
CA TRP A 794 -2.00 -13.92 25.49
C TRP A 794 -2.92 -12.88 24.83
N GLU A 795 -3.02 -12.91 23.50
CA GLU A 795 -3.86 -12.00 22.71
C GLU A 795 -5.37 -12.08 23.01
N CYS A 796 -5.85 -13.15 23.63
CA CYS A 796 -7.22 -13.21 24.13
C CYS A 796 -7.47 -12.18 25.25
N GLY A 797 -6.45 -11.85 26.04
CA GLY A 797 -6.54 -10.77 27.05
C GLY A 797 -6.64 -9.39 26.39
N LEU A 798 -5.84 -9.14 25.36
CA LEU A 798 -5.83 -7.87 24.61
C LEU A 798 -7.15 -7.55 23.90
N SER A 799 -7.88 -8.59 23.49
CA SER A 799 -9.17 -8.43 22.81
C SER A 799 -10.32 -8.10 23.76
N ASN A 800 -10.10 -8.21 25.07
CA ASN A 800 -11.11 -8.05 26.13
C ASN A 800 -10.76 -6.92 27.12
N ILE A 801 -10.15 -5.84 26.63
CA ILE A 801 -9.86 -4.65 27.45
C ILE A 801 -11.17 -4.12 28.03
N MET A 802 -11.25 -3.98 29.35
CA MET A 802 -12.34 -3.25 30.00
C MET A 802 -12.26 -1.79 29.56
N THR A 803 -13.14 -1.38 28.65
CA THR A 803 -13.27 0.03 28.26
C THR A 803 -13.84 0.82 29.43
N TRP A 804 -13.09 1.82 29.88
CA TRP A 804 -13.51 2.76 30.93
C TRP A 804 -14.68 3.65 30.51
#